data_AF-A0A9E5KR53-F1
#
_entry.id   AF-A0A9E5KR53-F1
#
_cell.length_a   1.000
_cell.length_b   1.000
_cell.length_c   1.000
_cell.angle_alpha   90.00
_cell.angle_beta   90.00
_cell.angle_gamma   90.00
#
_symmetry.space_group_name_H-M   'P 1'
#
loop_
_entity.id
_entity.type
_entity.pdbx_description
1 polymer ?
#
loop_
_entity_poly.entity_id
_entity_poly.type
_entity_poly.pdbx_seq_one_letter_code
_entity_poly.pdbx_strand_id
1 'polypeptide(L)'
;MLSELPIDVLKLDMRFIQKETEKNSSRNILSFIVSLAKWMNLLVVAEGVETREQLEILRNMDCNYVQGYYYAKPMPHEEFTKILLQSDLADPISADEKDWGVGTVSVHEATGDKAMLIIDDIKLNRSILAEYFRNVYTIVEADNGQVALDYIKDNYEKIAIIMLDLIMPIMDGFVLLERLKKDNTFSDIPVIVTSQAGETSEEHAFELGASDFIAKPYNIDVAIHRVQNVTARNAVQTLEREKHMLIKMRQLALEAKLDPMTGLFNRVEFENQVRAYLETTEKENVHTVFLMLDIDNFKAVNDTKGHASGDEAIKATANILRTYLREDDIVCRMGGDEFAVFIKGELTKKTLGERLASLCEKLRFDHGGMKLTCSVGASVSPENGTDYQQLYQNADVALLTAKRLGKNQYQIYGGSLEMPARVLYRSMDWLLDESSDAIFISDTKTYELLYMNNVACAMANKDKQQCIGKPCYEVMWGNPEPCSHCVNIDKLSTNYCEHEVQPQGSDRSYIVKGKLIDWGGRKARIQYIQDNTKRAHLLREMEDISADRKMLLDLMPGGVFRYFARTGKFSFISENMLKMLGYTRREFDEKFDGSFHNMIWHEDRAKTLASIDAQIARSSYDICEYRIEKKDGTLCRVYDTGYFRKTARGGEYYVVIVEIRDKKM
;
A
#
# COMPACT_ATOMS: atom_id res chain seq x y z
N MET A 1 15.62 -39.63 51.43
CA MET A 1 14.43 -38.96 50.83
C MET A 1 13.63 -39.98 50.02
N LEU A 2 12.32 -39.79 49.79
CA LEU A 2 11.51 -40.72 48.97
C LEU A 2 12.04 -40.86 47.53
N SER A 3 12.71 -39.83 47.02
CA SER A 3 13.38 -39.77 45.71
C SER A 3 14.70 -40.55 45.60
N GLU A 4 15.16 -41.19 46.68
CA GLU A 4 16.41 -41.98 46.70
C GLU A 4 16.15 -43.48 46.87
N LEU A 5 14.88 -43.88 46.96
CA LEU A 5 14.49 -45.28 47.06
C LEU A 5 14.44 -45.90 45.65
N PRO A 6 15.03 -47.08 45.43
CA PRO A 6 15.02 -47.77 44.14
C PRO A 6 13.66 -48.46 43.92
N ILE A 7 12.61 -47.67 43.74
CA ILE A 7 11.26 -48.13 43.45
C ILE A 7 10.86 -47.67 42.07
N ASP A 8 10.26 -48.56 41.27
CA ASP A 8 9.80 -48.25 39.91
C ASP A 8 8.27 -48.10 39.84
N VAL A 9 7.57 -48.65 40.84
CA VAL A 9 6.11 -48.74 40.86
C VAL A 9 5.55 -48.33 42.23
N LEU A 10 4.65 -47.35 42.24
CA LEU A 10 3.84 -46.97 43.39
C LEU A 10 2.49 -47.68 43.34
N LYS A 11 2.17 -48.41 44.41
CA LYS A 11 0.95 -49.19 44.49
C LYS A 11 -0.06 -48.56 45.45
N LEU A 12 -1.27 -48.28 44.97
CA LEU A 12 -2.37 -47.71 45.75
C LEU A 12 -3.28 -48.83 46.26
N ASP A 13 -3.43 -48.89 47.58
CA ASP A 13 -4.21 -49.93 48.26
C ASP A 13 -5.72 -49.85 47.98
N MET A 14 -6.38 -51.02 47.95
CA MET A 14 -7.82 -51.15 47.73
C MET A 14 -8.69 -50.29 48.65
N ARG A 15 -8.33 -50.17 49.93
CA ARG A 15 -9.13 -49.38 50.90
C ARG A 15 -9.08 -47.89 50.59
N PHE A 16 -8.02 -47.44 49.93
CA PHE A 16 -7.85 -46.05 49.51
C PHE A 16 -8.72 -45.75 48.29
N ILE A 17 -8.75 -46.65 47.30
CA ILE A 17 -9.60 -46.51 46.11
C ILE A 17 -11.09 -46.59 46.47
N GLN A 18 -11.48 -47.52 47.34
CA GLN A 18 -12.89 -47.73 47.71
C GLN A 18 -13.48 -46.56 48.52
N LYS A 19 -12.69 -45.87 49.36
CA LYS A 19 -13.18 -44.76 50.20
C LYS A 19 -13.13 -43.40 49.52
N GLU A 20 -12.14 -43.15 48.68
CA GLU A 20 -11.82 -41.80 48.21
C GLU A 20 -12.55 -41.42 46.90
N THR A 21 -13.12 -42.39 46.17
CA THR A 21 -13.92 -42.08 44.96
C THR A 21 -15.32 -41.55 45.25
N GLU A 22 -15.81 -41.62 46.50
CA GLU A 22 -17.17 -41.17 46.87
C GLU A 22 -17.25 -39.72 47.37
N LYS A 23 -16.11 -39.07 47.72
CA LYS A 23 -16.07 -37.69 48.24
C LYS A 23 -15.15 -36.79 47.38
N ASN A 24 -15.59 -35.56 47.09
CA ASN A 24 -14.85 -34.63 46.21
C ASN A 24 -13.48 -34.22 46.78
N SER A 25 -13.36 -34.00 48.08
CA SER A 25 -12.08 -33.65 48.73
C SER A 25 -11.05 -34.77 48.67
N SER A 26 -11.53 -36.01 48.63
CA SER A 26 -10.74 -37.24 48.58
C SER A 26 -10.19 -37.54 47.18
N ARG A 27 -10.96 -37.21 46.12
CA ARG A 27 -10.50 -37.31 44.72
C ARG A 27 -9.32 -36.39 44.40
N ASN A 28 -9.22 -35.25 45.06
CA ASN A 28 -8.10 -34.31 44.91
C ASN A 28 -6.79 -34.86 45.51
N ILE A 29 -6.88 -35.67 46.57
CA ILE A 29 -5.71 -36.32 47.16
C ILE A 29 -5.22 -37.43 46.24
N LEU A 30 -6.14 -38.21 45.67
CA LEU A 30 -5.83 -39.25 44.70
C LEU A 30 -5.13 -38.68 43.44
N SER A 31 -5.66 -37.58 42.87
CA SER A 31 -5.03 -36.93 41.71
C SER A 31 -3.67 -36.34 42.04
N PHE A 32 -3.49 -35.78 43.25
CA PHE A 32 -2.20 -35.26 43.72
C PHE A 32 -1.16 -36.38 43.85
N ILE A 33 -1.52 -37.53 44.45
CA ILE A 33 -0.61 -38.67 44.62
C ILE A 33 -0.21 -39.24 43.26
N VAL A 34 -1.16 -39.42 42.34
CA VAL A 34 -0.88 -39.93 40.98
C VAL A 34 0.02 -38.95 40.21
N SER A 35 -0.22 -37.65 40.33
CA SER A 35 0.60 -36.63 39.66
C SER A 35 2.02 -36.55 40.24
N LEU A 36 2.15 -36.65 41.57
CA LEU A 36 3.45 -36.69 42.24
C LEU A 36 4.25 -37.92 41.81
N ALA A 37 3.62 -39.10 41.74
CA ALA A 37 4.27 -40.32 41.28
C ALA A 37 4.80 -40.20 39.85
N LYS A 38 4.03 -39.58 38.95
CA LYS A 38 4.49 -39.28 37.58
C LYS A 38 5.67 -38.32 37.54
N TRP A 39 5.66 -37.27 38.36
CA TRP A 39 6.78 -36.34 38.48
C TRP A 39 8.06 -37.05 38.94
N MET A 40 7.90 -38.09 39.74
CA MET A 40 9.01 -38.96 40.19
C MET A 40 9.32 -40.09 39.20
N ASN A 41 8.69 -40.11 38.02
CA ASN A 41 8.80 -41.15 37.00
C ASN A 41 8.47 -42.58 37.50
N LEU A 42 7.53 -42.68 38.45
CA LEU A 42 7.03 -43.94 38.99
C LEU A 42 5.75 -44.36 38.27
N LEU A 43 5.65 -45.65 37.94
CA LEU A 43 4.40 -46.22 37.43
C LEU A 43 3.41 -46.39 38.59
N VAL A 44 2.14 -46.08 38.39
CA VAL A 44 1.12 -46.23 39.43
C VAL A 44 0.22 -47.42 39.13
N VAL A 45 0.05 -48.31 40.13
CA VAL A 45 -0.92 -49.42 40.09
C VAL A 45 -2.00 -49.16 41.13
N ALA A 46 -3.25 -49.00 40.70
CA ALA A 46 -4.41 -48.88 41.60
C ALA A 46 -5.10 -50.24 41.80
N GLU A 47 -5.15 -50.72 43.05
CA GLU A 47 -5.85 -51.96 43.39
C GLU A 47 -7.28 -51.71 43.86
N GLY A 48 -8.13 -52.73 43.69
CA GLY A 48 -9.49 -52.72 44.23
C GLY A 48 -10.53 -52.00 43.38
N VAL A 49 -10.30 -51.87 42.07
CA VAL A 49 -11.26 -51.27 41.15
C VAL A 49 -12.35 -52.26 40.77
N GLU A 50 -13.58 -51.96 41.18
CA GLU A 50 -14.72 -52.86 41.03
C GLU A 50 -15.76 -52.33 40.05
N THR A 51 -15.79 -51.02 39.80
CA THR A 51 -16.75 -50.37 38.90
C THR A 51 -16.10 -49.66 37.72
N ARG A 52 -16.87 -49.49 36.64
CA ARG A 52 -16.44 -48.74 35.45
C ARG A 52 -16.15 -47.27 35.76
N GLU A 53 -16.91 -46.66 36.66
CA GLU A 53 -16.73 -45.26 37.06
C GLU A 53 -15.40 -45.06 37.78
N GLN A 54 -15.01 -45.98 38.67
CA GLN A 54 -13.70 -45.96 39.31
C GLN A 54 -12.56 -46.08 38.30
N LEU A 55 -12.71 -46.98 37.31
CA LEU A 55 -11.76 -47.13 36.22
C LEU A 55 -11.63 -45.85 35.39
N GLU A 56 -12.74 -45.23 35.00
CA GLU A 56 -12.73 -44.01 34.20
C GLU A 56 -12.10 -42.84 34.97
N ILE A 57 -12.34 -42.71 36.28
CA ILE A 57 -11.68 -41.72 37.13
C ILE A 57 -10.17 -41.93 37.15
N LEU A 58 -9.71 -43.16 37.40
CA LEU A 58 -8.27 -43.49 37.44
C LEU A 58 -7.60 -43.33 36.08
N ARG A 59 -8.31 -43.66 35.00
CA ARG A 59 -7.86 -43.45 33.62
C ARG A 59 -7.73 -41.97 33.29
N ASN A 60 -8.68 -41.15 33.72
CA ASN A 60 -8.62 -39.69 33.56
C ASN A 60 -7.50 -39.05 34.39
N MET A 61 -7.09 -39.69 35.48
CA MET A 61 -5.91 -39.31 36.24
C MET A 61 -4.60 -39.87 35.64
N ASP A 62 -4.68 -40.59 34.50
CA ASP A 62 -3.54 -41.22 33.83
C ASP A 62 -2.80 -42.21 34.75
N CYS A 63 -3.55 -42.98 35.55
CA CYS A 63 -3.02 -44.11 36.31
C CYS A 63 -2.61 -45.24 35.34
N ASN A 64 -1.39 -45.77 35.46
CA ASN A 64 -0.81 -46.69 34.46
C ASN A 64 -1.48 -48.06 34.47
N TYR A 65 -1.70 -48.62 35.66
CA TYR A 65 -2.25 -49.95 35.83
C TYR A 65 -3.40 -49.96 36.81
N VAL A 66 -4.36 -50.83 36.54
CA VAL A 66 -5.53 -51.02 37.39
C VAL A 66 -5.74 -52.50 37.61
N GLN A 67 -5.98 -52.87 38.87
CA GLN A 67 -6.30 -54.23 39.27
C GLN A 67 -7.60 -54.23 40.08
N GLY A 68 -8.52 -55.12 39.73
CA GLY A 68 -9.72 -55.34 40.54
C GLY A 68 -10.79 -56.15 39.83
N TYR A 69 -11.89 -56.39 40.54
CA TYR A 69 -12.96 -57.28 40.08
C TYR A 69 -13.72 -56.78 38.86
N TYR A 70 -13.54 -55.52 38.48
CA TYR A 70 -14.06 -55.00 37.22
C TYR A 70 -13.57 -55.82 36.01
N TYR A 71 -12.30 -56.26 36.03
CA TYR A 71 -11.71 -57.06 34.95
C TYR A 71 -11.94 -58.56 35.14
N ALA A 72 -11.61 -59.09 36.33
CA ALA A 72 -11.82 -60.49 36.65
C ALA A 72 -11.85 -60.72 38.17
N LYS A 73 -12.72 -61.63 38.62
CA LYS A 73 -12.72 -62.13 40.01
C LYS A 73 -11.68 -63.25 40.17
N PRO A 74 -11.25 -63.55 41.41
CA PRO A 74 -10.42 -64.72 41.67
C PRO A 74 -11.07 -65.97 41.11
N MET A 75 -10.31 -66.72 40.32
CA MET A 75 -10.79 -67.89 39.58
C MET A 75 -9.84 -69.08 39.81
N PRO A 76 -10.30 -70.32 39.60
CA PRO A 76 -9.43 -71.48 39.61
C PRO A 76 -8.31 -71.37 38.56
N HIS A 77 -7.11 -71.86 38.87
CA HIS A 77 -5.95 -71.73 38.00
C HIS A 77 -6.13 -72.32 36.58
N GLU A 78 -6.96 -73.36 36.45
CA GLU A 78 -7.32 -73.99 35.17
C GLU A 78 -8.06 -73.02 34.25
N GLU A 79 -8.99 -72.24 34.79
CA GLU A 79 -9.77 -71.24 34.06
C GLU A 79 -8.89 -70.06 33.66
N PHE A 80 -8.02 -69.60 34.57
CA PHE A 80 -7.02 -68.57 34.28
C PHE A 80 -6.06 -68.99 33.15
N THR A 81 -5.56 -70.22 33.19
CA THR A 81 -4.63 -70.75 32.18
C THR A 81 -5.27 -70.76 30.79
N LYS A 82 -6.56 -71.11 30.71
CA LYS A 82 -7.30 -71.10 29.44
C LYS A 82 -7.47 -69.69 28.88
N ILE A 83 -7.77 -68.70 29.74
CA ILE A 83 -7.89 -67.30 29.35
C ILE A 83 -6.55 -66.76 28.87
N LEU A 84 -5.47 -67.02 29.61
CA LEU A 84 -4.12 -66.56 29.29
C LEU A 84 -3.62 -67.10 27.95
N LEU A 85 -3.90 -68.37 27.64
CA LEU A 85 -3.52 -69.00 26.36
C LEU A 85 -4.36 -68.50 25.17
N GLN A 86 -5.48 -67.83 25.41
CA GLN A 86 -6.39 -67.32 24.39
C GLN A 86 -6.31 -65.80 24.21
N SER A 87 -5.56 -65.09 25.05
CA SER A 87 -5.42 -63.64 24.98
C SER A 87 -4.09 -63.28 24.29
N ASP A 88 -4.15 -62.39 23.31
CA ASP A 88 -2.96 -61.76 22.75
C ASP A 88 -2.30 -60.93 23.86
N LEU A 89 -1.07 -61.28 24.24
CA LEU A 89 -0.28 -60.50 25.19
C LEU A 89 0.04 -59.16 24.53
N ALA A 90 -0.62 -58.08 24.98
CA ALA A 90 -0.18 -56.74 24.66
C ALA A 90 1.17 -56.48 25.35
N ASP A 91 2.13 -55.91 24.62
CA ASP A 91 3.45 -55.57 25.16
C ASP A 91 3.31 -54.67 26.40
N PRO A 92 4.15 -54.86 27.44
CA PRO A 92 4.16 -53.96 28.58
C PRO A 92 4.53 -52.56 28.10
N ILE A 93 3.65 -51.60 28.37
CA ILE A 93 3.89 -50.17 28.12
C ILE A 93 5.22 -49.79 28.78
N SER A 94 6.25 -49.57 27.98
CA SER A 94 7.53 -49.05 28.46
C SER A 94 7.37 -47.55 28.77
N ALA A 95 8.09 -47.05 29.77
CA ALA A 95 8.05 -45.64 30.15
C ALA A 95 8.53 -44.68 29.05
N ASP A 96 9.06 -45.21 27.94
CA ASP A 96 9.64 -44.47 26.83
C ASP A 96 8.67 -44.30 25.63
N GLU A 97 7.44 -44.80 25.70
CA GLU A 97 6.45 -44.70 24.61
C GLU A 97 5.22 -43.85 25.01
N LYS A 98 5.45 -42.58 25.33
CA LYS A 98 4.52 -41.49 25.02
C LYS A 98 5.34 -40.38 24.38
N ASP A 99 5.22 -40.26 23.06
CA ASP A 99 5.77 -39.17 22.28
C ASP A 99 5.10 -37.86 22.73
N TRP A 100 5.79 -37.08 23.55
CA TRP A 100 5.36 -35.73 23.97
C TRP A 100 5.51 -34.69 22.85
N GLY A 101 5.78 -35.13 21.61
CA GLY A 101 6.19 -34.28 20.49
C GLY A 101 5.12 -33.83 19.50
N VAL A 102 3.87 -34.29 19.59
CA VAL A 102 2.84 -33.94 18.58
C VAL A 102 1.57 -33.44 19.22
N GLY A 103 1.53 -32.14 19.55
CA GLY A 103 0.29 -31.49 19.96
C GLY A 103 -0.74 -31.48 18.82
N THR A 104 -2.02 -31.42 19.16
CA THR A 104 -3.12 -31.59 18.20
C THR A 104 -3.81 -30.27 17.88
N VAL A 105 -3.97 -29.97 16.58
CA VAL A 105 -4.89 -28.93 16.08
C VAL A 105 -6.11 -29.62 15.50
N SER A 106 -7.30 -29.26 15.99
CA SER A 106 -8.55 -29.66 15.36
C SER A 106 -9.27 -28.44 14.80
N VAL A 107 -9.56 -28.49 13.50
CA VAL A 107 -10.36 -27.48 12.79
C VAL A 107 -11.76 -28.05 12.62
N HIS A 108 -12.75 -27.37 13.19
CA HIS A 108 -14.15 -27.73 13.04
C HIS A 108 -14.80 -26.80 12.00
N GLU A 109 -14.98 -27.27 10.77
CA GLU A 109 -15.60 -26.47 9.69
C GLU A 109 -17.12 -26.32 9.90
N ALA A 110 -17.62 -25.07 9.97
CA ALA A 110 -18.59 -24.50 9.01
C ALA A 110 -19.09 -23.07 9.36
N THR A 111 -19.32 -22.26 8.30
CA THR A 111 -20.18 -21.05 8.12
C THR A 111 -19.64 -19.61 8.25
N GLY A 112 -18.47 -19.32 8.83
CA GLY A 112 -17.97 -17.94 8.98
C GLY A 112 -16.57 -17.69 8.40
N ASP A 113 -16.36 -16.52 7.77
CA ASP A 113 -15.07 -16.10 7.17
C ASP A 113 -13.94 -15.86 8.18
N LYS A 114 -14.27 -15.74 9.48
CA LYS A 114 -13.29 -15.45 10.55
C LYS A 114 -13.18 -16.59 11.55
N ALA A 115 -11.96 -16.85 12.01
CA ALA A 115 -11.62 -17.91 12.94
C ALA A 115 -11.54 -17.43 14.39
N MET A 116 -12.01 -18.24 15.33
CA MET A 116 -11.75 -18.11 16.77
C MET A 116 -10.81 -19.24 17.18
N LEU A 117 -9.67 -18.88 17.77
CA LEU A 117 -8.69 -19.83 18.27
C LEU A 117 -8.92 -20.05 19.77
N ILE A 118 -9.19 -21.29 20.17
CA ILE A 118 -9.41 -21.68 21.58
C ILE A 118 -8.23 -22.53 22.02
N ILE A 119 -7.48 -22.05 23.02
CA ILE A 119 -6.24 -22.64 23.49
C ILE A 119 -6.41 -23.00 24.97
N ASP A 120 -6.54 -24.29 25.27
CA ASP A 120 -6.73 -24.82 26.62
C ASP A 120 -6.29 -26.30 26.61
N ASP A 121 -5.56 -26.75 27.61
CA ASP A 121 -5.01 -28.13 27.66
C ASP A 121 -6.11 -29.17 27.95
N ILE A 122 -7.20 -28.75 28.59
CA ILE A 122 -8.34 -29.60 28.93
C ILE A 122 -9.33 -29.63 27.75
N LYS A 123 -9.43 -30.81 27.10
CA LYS A 123 -10.37 -31.04 25.98
C LYS A 123 -11.83 -30.68 26.30
N LEU A 124 -12.29 -30.90 27.53
CA LEU A 124 -13.65 -30.56 27.95
C LEU A 124 -13.91 -29.04 27.85
N ASN A 125 -12.96 -28.20 28.28
CA ASN A 125 -13.07 -26.75 28.21
C ASN A 125 -13.18 -26.29 26.75
N ARG A 126 -12.30 -26.81 25.88
CA ARG A 126 -12.33 -26.49 24.45
C ARG A 126 -13.65 -26.90 23.81
N SER A 127 -14.14 -28.10 24.09
CA SER A 127 -15.40 -28.61 23.53
C SER A 127 -16.61 -27.76 23.95
N ILE A 128 -16.68 -27.33 25.22
CA ILE A 128 -17.75 -26.44 25.71
C ILE A 128 -17.74 -25.13 24.92
N LEU A 129 -16.59 -24.46 24.86
CA LEU A 129 -16.46 -23.16 24.22
C LEU A 129 -16.68 -23.26 22.69
N ALA A 130 -16.14 -24.31 22.06
CA ALA A 130 -16.35 -24.59 20.64
C ALA A 130 -17.83 -24.76 20.31
N GLU A 131 -18.60 -25.50 21.12
CA GLU A 131 -20.02 -25.74 20.86
C GLU A 131 -20.85 -24.45 20.84
N TYR A 132 -20.54 -23.49 21.70
CA TYR A 132 -21.26 -22.22 21.77
C TYR A 132 -20.87 -21.24 20.64
N PHE A 133 -19.60 -21.23 20.22
CA PHE A 133 -19.11 -20.25 19.25
C PHE A 133 -19.06 -20.74 17.80
N ARG A 134 -19.23 -22.05 17.53
CA ARG A 134 -19.19 -22.63 16.18
C ARG A 134 -20.20 -22.04 15.18
N ASN A 135 -21.29 -21.45 15.67
CA ASN A 135 -22.30 -20.81 14.81
C ASN A 135 -21.90 -19.40 14.35
N VAL A 136 -20.83 -18.83 14.93
CA VAL A 136 -20.39 -17.45 14.67
C VAL A 136 -18.98 -17.43 14.08
N TYR A 137 -18.12 -18.35 14.50
CA TYR A 137 -16.73 -18.42 14.08
C TYR A 137 -16.37 -19.80 13.55
N THR A 138 -15.39 -19.85 12.66
CA THR A 138 -14.65 -21.09 12.40
C THR A 138 -13.79 -21.40 13.63
N ILE A 139 -14.05 -22.51 14.31
CA ILE A 139 -13.34 -22.84 15.55
C ILE A 139 -12.05 -23.59 15.23
N VAL A 140 -10.96 -23.08 15.78
CA VAL A 140 -9.64 -23.72 15.77
C VAL A 140 -9.30 -24.02 17.22
N GLU A 141 -9.02 -25.28 17.53
CA GLU A 141 -8.63 -25.70 18.87
C GLU A 141 -7.14 -26.05 18.91
N ALA A 142 -6.46 -25.62 19.98
CA ALA A 142 -5.09 -26.00 20.28
C ALA A 142 -4.98 -26.41 21.75
N ASP A 143 -4.17 -27.43 22.03
CA ASP A 143 -3.97 -27.97 23.38
C ASP A 143 -2.76 -27.38 24.12
N ASN A 144 -1.94 -26.55 23.46
CA ASN A 144 -0.81 -25.86 24.06
C ASN A 144 -0.41 -24.59 23.28
N GLY A 145 0.40 -23.74 23.91
CA GLY A 145 0.78 -22.45 23.31
C GLY A 145 1.72 -22.55 22.10
N GLN A 146 2.55 -23.60 21.98
CA GLN A 146 3.50 -23.74 20.87
C GLN A 146 2.76 -24.08 19.57
N VAL A 147 1.84 -25.03 19.63
CA VAL A 147 0.99 -25.42 18.50
C VAL A 147 0.10 -24.26 18.07
N ALA A 148 -0.47 -23.52 19.02
CA ALA A 148 -1.22 -22.32 18.73
C ALA A 148 -0.39 -21.27 18.00
N LEU A 149 0.84 -21.01 18.46
CA LEU A 149 1.75 -20.05 17.83
C LEU A 149 2.09 -20.41 16.39
N ASP A 150 2.34 -21.69 16.11
CA ASP A 150 2.65 -22.14 14.76
C ASP A 150 1.45 -21.99 13.82
N TYR A 151 0.23 -22.28 14.29
CA TYR A 151 -0.99 -21.97 13.54
C TYR A 151 -1.18 -20.48 13.26
N ILE A 152 -0.92 -19.63 14.27
CA ILE A 152 -1.06 -18.16 14.16
C ILE A 152 -0.14 -17.61 13.08
N LYS A 153 1.13 -18.04 13.03
CA LYS A 153 2.08 -17.56 12.01
C LYS A 153 1.57 -17.73 10.58
N ASP A 154 0.90 -18.85 10.30
CA ASP A 154 0.44 -19.18 8.96
C ASP A 154 -0.96 -18.64 8.64
N ASN A 155 -1.76 -18.26 9.66
CA ASN A 155 -3.19 -17.96 9.50
C ASN A 155 -3.67 -16.68 10.20
N TYR A 156 -2.77 -15.84 10.70
CA TYR A 156 -3.11 -14.66 11.54
C TYR A 156 -4.20 -13.76 10.93
N GLU A 157 -4.20 -13.55 9.61
CA GLU A 157 -5.17 -12.68 8.90
C GLU A 157 -6.62 -13.13 9.05
N LYS A 158 -6.85 -14.42 9.31
CA LYS A 158 -8.18 -15.00 9.47
C LYS A 158 -8.64 -15.03 10.93
N ILE A 159 -7.75 -14.81 11.89
CA ILE A 159 -8.05 -14.94 13.31
C ILE A 159 -8.72 -13.67 13.82
N ALA A 160 -10.01 -13.76 14.18
CA ALA A 160 -10.76 -12.65 14.76
C ALA A 160 -10.45 -12.44 16.24
N ILE A 161 -10.22 -13.52 16.98
CA ILE A 161 -10.04 -13.51 18.42
C ILE A 161 -9.40 -14.81 18.91
N ILE A 162 -8.62 -14.70 19.98
CA ILE A 162 -8.00 -15.84 20.68
C ILE A 162 -8.62 -15.93 22.08
N MET A 163 -9.00 -17.13 22.50
CA MET A 163 -9.26 -17.47 23.89
C MET A 163 -8.12 -18.33 24.43
N LEU A 164 -7.49 -17.89 25.51
CA LEU A 164 -6.22 -18.43 25.98
C LEU A 164 -6.29 -18.81 27.45
N ASP A 165 -6.05 -20.08 27.76
CA ASP A 165 -5.75 -20.52 29.12
C ASP A 165 -4.34 -20.09 29.54
N LEU A 166 -4.19 -19.70 30.81
CA LEU A 166 -2.89 -19.26 31.33
C LEU A 166 -1.97 -20.42 31.70
N ILE A 167 -2.55 -21.52 32.20
CA ILE A 167 -1.80 -22.65 32.73
C ILE A 167 -1.94 -23.82 31.76
N MET A 168 -0.90 -24.11 30.99
CA MET A 168 -0.86 -25.19 30.01
C MET A 168 0.54 -25.82 29.94
N PRO A 169 0.67 -27.10 29.57
CA PRO A 169 1.96 -27.76 29.37
C PRO A 169 2.66 -27.26 28.09
N ILE A 170 3.97 -27.55 27.96
CA ILE A 170 4.86 -27.19 26.84
C ILE A 170 5.14 -25.69 26.74
N MET A 171 4.11 -24.88 26.48
CA MET A 171 4.17 -23.43 26.49
C MET A 171 2.95 -22.90 27.22
N ASP A 172 3.19 -22.19 28.32
CA ASP A 172 2.14 -21.55 29.10
C ASP A 172 1.53 -20.33 28.36
N GLY A 173 0.35 -19.90 28.82
CA GLY A 173 -0.38 -18.82 28.18
C GLY A 173 0.27 -17.45 28.34
N PHE A 174 1.05 -17.22 29.39
CA PHE A 174 1.77 -15.96 29.58
C PHE A 174 2.86 -15.77 28.54
N VAL A 175 3.66 -16.81 28.28
CA VAL A 175 4.70 -16.81 27.26
C VAL A 175 4.10 -16.61 25.87
N LEU A 176 2.96 -17.25 25.57
CA LEU A 176 2.28 -17.05 24.29
C LEU A 176 1.77 -15.61 24.15
N LEU A 177 1.07 -15.09 25.17
CA LEU A 177 0.54 -13.72 25.16
C LEU A 177 1.65 -12.68 24.95
N GLU A 178 2.77 -12.83 25.67
CA GLU A 178 3.91 -11.93 25.53
C GLU A 178 4.49 -11.96 24.10
N ARG A 179 4.61 -13.14 23.49
CA ARG A 179 5.08 -13.28 22.10
C ARG A 179 4.13 -12.61 21.11
N LEU A 180 2.81 -12.82 21.28
CA LEU A 180 1.81 -12.22 20.41
C LEU A 180 1.82 -10.69 20.51
N LYS A 181 2.02 -10.13 21.71
CA LYS A 181 1.99 -8.68 21.90
C LYS A 181 3.30 -7.96 21.58
N LYS A 182 4.43 -8.66 21.58
CA LYS A 182 5.73 -8.10 21.12
C LYS A 182 5.88 -8.09 19.59
N ASP A 183 5.16 -8.96 18.89
CA ASP A 183 5.22 -9.04 17.44
C ASP A 183 4.23 -8.06 16.79
N ASN A 184 4.74 -7.10 16.01
CA ASN A 184 3.91 -6.09 15.34
C ASN A 184 2.90 -6.69 14.34
N THR A 185 3.09 -7.93 13.89
CA THR A 185 2.15 -8.62 12.99
C THR A 185 0.96 -9.20 13.77
N PHE A 186 1.17 -9.67 15.01
CA PHE A 186 0.15 -10.37 15.80
C PHE A 186 -0.44 -9.52 16.94
N SER A 187 0.19 -8.38 17.26
CA SER A 187 -0.17 -7.54 18.41
C SER A 187 -1.62 -7.05 18.39
N ASP A 188 -2.19 -6.92 17.19
CA ASP A 188 -3.56 -6.44 16.98
C ASP A 188 -4.63 -7.53 17.13
N ILE A 189 -4.25 -8.81 17.22
CA ILE A 189 -5.21 -9.89 17.46
C ILE A 189 -5.70 -9.79 18.92
N PRO A 190 -7.01 -9.68 19.17
CA PRO A 190 -7.52 -9.65 20.53
C PRO A 190 -7.37 -11.00 21.22
N VAL A 191 -6.94 -10.97 22.47
CA VAL A 191 -6.78 -12.16 23.30
C VAL A 191 -7.62 -12.01 24.55
N ILE A 192 -8.57 -12.93 24.75
CA ILE A 192 -9.31 -13.08 26.00
C ILE A 192 -8.69 -14.22 26.78
N VAL A 193 -8.29 -13.93 28.01
CA VAL A 193 -7.64 -14.90 28.89
C VAL A 193 -8.68 -15.66 29.71
N THR A 194 -8.45 -16.95 29.96
CA THR A 194 -9.25 -17.74 30.90
C THR A 194 -8.44 -18.03 32.15
N SER A 195 -9.01 -17.78 33.33
CA SER A 195 -8.34 -17.87 34.64
C SER A 195 -9.19 -18.63 35.66
N GLN A 196 -8.56 -19.15 36.74
CA GLN A 196 -9.33 -19.68 37.88
C GLN A 196 -9.85 -18.52 38.74
N ALA A 197 -11.06 -18.65 39.28
CA ALA A 197 -11.66 -17.62 40.10
C ALA A 197 -10.83 -17.32 41.37
N GLY A 198 -10.41 -16.06 41.54
CA GLY A 198 -9.71 -15.57 42.74
C GLY A 198 -8.18 -15.50 42.65
N GLU A 199 -7.60 -15.65 41.47
CA GLU A 199 -6.14 -15.52 41.26
C GLU A 199 -5.68 -14.07 41.02
N THR A 200 -4.45 -13.75 41.45
CA THR A 200 -3.73 -12.50 41.12
C THR A 200 -3.18 -12.49 39.68
N SER A 201 -3.45 -13.54 38.90
CA SER A 201 -2.95 -13.74 37.54
C SER A 201 -3.61 -12.81 36.51
N GLU A 202 -4.78 -12.24 36.82
CA GLU A 202 -5.53 -11.32 35.95
C GLU A 202 -4.83 -9.98 35.73
N GLU A 203 -4.26 -9.40 36.79
CA GLU A 203 -3.52 -8.12 36.71
C GLU A 203 -2.31 -8.27 35.78
N HIS A 204 -1.56 -9.35 35.93
CA HIS A 204 -0.40 -9.63 35.10
C HIS A 204 -0.78 -9.86 33.62
N ALA A 205 -1.90 -10.53 33.36
CA ALA A 205 -2.38 -10.73 31.99
C ALA A 205 -2.74 -9.40 31.30
N PHE A 206 -3.33 -8.44 32.02
CA PHE A 206 -3.60 -7.10 31.48
C PHE A 206 -2.32 -6.33 31.18
N GLU A 207 -1.31 -6.40 32.05
CA GLU A 207 0.00 -5.75 31.82
C GLU A 207 0.68 -6.27 30.55
N LEU A 208 0.51 -7.57 30.24
CA LEU A 208 1.02 -8.19 29.03
C LEU A 208 0.17 -7.90 27.78
N GLY A 209 -0.97 -7.21 27.93
CA GLY A 209 -1.81 -6.77 26.83
C GLY A 209 -3.01 -7.67 26.51
N ALA A 210 -3.48 -8.49 27.45
CA ALA A 210 -4.77 -9.17 27.32
C ALA A 210 -5.91 -8.17 27.10
N SER A 211 -6.83 -8.51 26.21
CA SER A 211 -7.97 -7.65 25.85
C SER A 211 -9.10 -7.75 26.86
N ASP A 212 -9.29 -8.92 27.46
CA ASP A 212 -10.21 -9.16 28.56
C ASP A 212 -9.93 -10.51 29.23
N PHE A 213 -10.70 -10.89 30.25
CA PHE A 213 -10.62 -12.20 30.90
C PHE A 213 -12.00 -12.84 31.18
N ILE A 214 -12.02 -14.16 31.30
CA ILE A 214 -13.18 -14.98 31.66
C ILE A 214 -12.78 -15.97 32.76
N ALA A 215 -13.44 -15.89 33.92
CA ALA A 215 -13.20 -16.81 35.03
C ALA A 215 -13.83 -18.20 34.80
N LYS A 216 -13.14 -19.25 35.22
CA LYS A 216 -13.61 -20.64 35.33
C LYS A 216 -14.29 -20.85 36.71
N PRO A 217 -15.45 -21.54 36.79
CA PRO A 217 -16.20 -22.19 35.70
C PRO A 217 -16.92 -21.18 34.79
N TYR A 218 -16.97 -21.49 33.49
CA TYR A 218 -17.48 -20.57 32.47
C TYR A 218 -18.97 -20.23 32.64
N ASN A 219 -19.27 -18.94 32.77
CA ASN A 219 -20.60 -18.42 32.49
C ASN A 219 -20.66 -18.05 31.00
N ILE A 220 -21.41 -18.85 30.23
CA ILE A 220 -21.47 -18.74 28.77
C ILE A 220 -22.06 -17.40 28.31
N ASP A 221 -23.11 -16.90 28.96
CA ASP A 221 -23.71 -15.61 28.61
C ASP A 221 -22.70 -14.47 28.80
N VAL A 222 -21.92 -14.52 29.88
CA VAL A 222 -20.84 -13.55 30.13
C VAL A 222 -19.72 -13.68 29.08
N ALA A 223 -19.32 -14.91 28.73
CA ALA A 223 -18.30 -15.17 27.72
C ALA A 223 -18.70 -14.60 26.35
N ILE A 224 -19.95 -14.81 25.92
CA ILE A 224 -20.48 -14.27 24.66
C ILE A 224 -20.41 -12.74 24.65
N HIS A 225 -20.89 -12.08 25.71
CA HIS A 225 -20.87 -10.63 25.79
C HIS A 225 -19.44 -10.06 25.79
N ARG A 226 -18.49 -10.72 26.46
CA ARG A 226 -17.08 -10.28 26.47
C ARG A 226 -16.43 -10.41 25.09
N VAL A 227 -16.62 -11.55 24.42
CA VAL A 227 -16.17 -11.76 23.04
C VAL A 227 -16.72 -10.70 22.09
N GLN A 228 -18.02 -10.41 22.16
CA GLN A 228 -18.66 -9.37 21.34
C GLN A 228 -18.10 -7.97 21.63
N ASN A 229 -17.91 -7.62 22.90
CA ASN A 229 -17.37 -6.31 23.27
C ASN A 229 -15.92 -6.12 22.81
N VAL A 230 -15.08 -7.14 22.97
CA VAL A 230 -13.67 -7.11 22.56
C VAL A 230 -13.56 -7.01 21.04
N THR A 231 -14.29 -7.85 20.30
CA THR A 231 -14.27 -7.81 18.82
C THR A 231 -14.80 -6.50 18.27
N ALA A 232 -15.88 -5.95 18.83
CA ALA A 232 -16.42 -4.65 18.42
C ALA A 232 -15.42 -3.50 18.68
N ARG A 233 -14.77 -3.49 19.86
CA ARG A 233 -13.75 -2.47 20.19
C ARG A 233 -12.55 -2.53 19.25
N ASN A 234 -12.04 -3.73 18.97
CA ASN A 234 -10.90 -3.90 18.06
C ASN A 234 -11.27 -3.47 16.64
N ALA A 235 -12.45 -3.84 16.14
CA ALA A 235 -12.91 -3.41 14.83
C ALA A 235 -12.95 -1.87 14.70
N VAL A 236 -13.45 -1.16 15.73
CA VAL A 236 -13.46 0.32 15.74
C VAL A 236 -12.03 0.88 15.73
N GLN A 237 -11.13 0.33 16.53
CA GLN A 237 -9.74 0.79 16.60
C GLN A 237 -8.99 0.58 15.28
N THR A 238 -9.17 -0.58 14.62
CA THR A 238 -8.59 -0.83 13.30
C THR A 238 -9.08 0.19 12.28
N LEU A 239 -10.39 0.43 12.21
CA LEU A 239 -10.98 1.42 11.31
C LEU A 239 -10.47 2.85 11.57
N GLU A 240 -10.28 3.24 12.83
CA GLU A 240 -9.74 4.56 13.16
C GLU A 240 -8.28 4.72 12.72
N ARG A 241 -7.44 3.69 12.88
CA ARG A 241 -6.04 3.70 12.42
C ARG A 241 -5.96 3.80 10.89
N GLU A 242 -6.75 3.01 10.18
CA GLU A 242 -6.83 3.05 8.71
C GLU A 242 -7.26 4.42 8.20
N LYS A 243 -8.28 5.03 8.83
CA LYS A 243 -8.74 6.38 8.50
C LYS A 243 -7.63 7.43 8.68
N HIS A 244 -6.88 7.36 9.78
CA HIS A 244 -5.77 8.28 10.03
C HIS A 244 -4.65 8.12 8.99
N MET A 245 -4.31 6.87 8.63
CA MET A 245 -3.33 6.59 7.60
C MET A 245 -3.74 7.17 6.25
N LEU A 246 -5.01 7.00 5.86
CA LEU A 246 -5.54 7.52 4.60
C LEU A 246 -5.48 9.06 4.52
N ILE A 247 -5.81 9.76 5.61
CA ILE A 247 -5.72 11.23 5.69
C ILE A 247 -4.26 11.66 5.51
N LYS A 248 -3.32 11.01 6.20
CA LYS A 248 -1.89 11.30 6.12
C LYS A 248 -1.34 11.05 4.71
N MET A 249 -1.70 9.94 4.08
CA MET A 249 -1.33 9.65 2.70
C MET A 249 -1.86 10.69 1.71
N ARG A 250 -3.11 11.14 1.91
CA ARG A 250 -3.71 12.19 1.07
C ARG A 250 -2.96 13.51 1.20
N GLN A 251 -2.53 13.87 2.41
CA GLN A 251 -1.73 15.06 2.65
C GLN A 251 -0.37 14.97 1.94
N LEU A 252 0.36 13.87 2.11
CA LEU A 252 1.65 13.64 1.45
C LEU A 252 1.53 13.70 -0.08
N ALA A 253 0.47 13.14 -0.64
CA ALA A 253 0.21 13.18 -2.08
C ALA A 253 -0.09 14.60 -2.60
N LEU A 254 -0.67 15.47 -1.76
CA LEU A 254 -0.89 16.87 -2.10
C LEU A 254 0.42 17.67 -2.02
N GLU A 255 1.21 17.46 -0.97
CA GLU A 255 2.53 18.07 -0.80
C GLU A 255 3.48 17.72 -1.96
N ALA A 256 3.39 16.49 -2.48
CA ALA A 256 4.17 16.06 -3.64
C ALA A 256 3.79 16.75 -4.96
N LYS A 257 2.63 17.41 -5.04
CA LYS A 257 2.14 18.13 -6.24
C LYS A 257 2.42 19.62 -6.22
N LEU A 258 2.69 20.17 -5.04
CA LEU A 258 2.84 21.61 -4.83
C LEU A 258 4.30 21.98 -4.65
N ASP A 259 4.65 23.21 -5.01
CA ASP A 259 5.90 23.84 -4.60
C ASP A 259 5.78 24.29 -3.13
N PRO A 260 6.69 23.86 -2.23
CA PRO A 260 6.55 24.10 -0.79
C PRO A 260 6.69 25.57 -0.40
N MET A 261 7.30 26.41 -1.25
CA MET A 261 7.51 27.83 -0.96
C MET A 261 6.28 28.68 -1.30
N THR A 262 5.61 28.36 -2.41
CA THR A 262 4.52 29.17 -2.97
C THR A 262 3.13 28.54 -2.84
N GLY A 263 3.06 27.23 -2.65
CA GLY A 263 1.83 26.45 -2.71
C GLY A 263 1.18 26.44 -4.10
N LEU A 264 1.91 26.85 -5.15
CA LEU A 264 1.50 26.65 -6.54
C LEU A 264 1.82 25.21 -6.95
N PHE A 265 1.37 24.77 -8.13
CA PHE A 265 1.83 23.48 -8.64
C PHE A 265 3.34 23.49 -8.84
N ASN A 266 3.97 22.33 -8.64
CA ASN A 266 5.33 22.13 -9.08
C ASN A 266 5.37 21.84 -10.59
N ARG A 267 6.58 21.86 -11.17
CA ARG A 267 6.82 21.62 -12.59
C ARG A 267 6.22 20.30 -13.09
N VAL A 268 6.34 19.22 -12.32
CA VAL A 268 5.87 17.88 -12.72
C VAL A 268 4.35 17.85 -12.82
N GLU A 269 3.65 18.38 -11.80
CA GLU A 269 2.18 18.43 -11.80
C GLU A 269 1.65 19.37 -12.89
N PHE A 270 2.32 20.51 -13.12
CA PHE A 270 1.96 21.45 -14.18
C PHE A 270 2.03 20.80 -15.56
N GLU A 271 3.13 20.15 -15.90
CA GLU A 271 3.29 19.44 -17.17
C GLU A 271 2.20 18.37 -17.36
N ASN A 272 1.93 17.58 -16.31
CA ASN A 272 0.90 16.56 -16.34
C ASN A 272 -0.49 17.13 -16.64
N GLN A 273 -0.87 18.23 -15.99
CA GLN A 273 -2.19 18.85 -16.21
C GLN A 273 -2.30 19.51 -17.59
N VAL A 274 -1.24 20.16 -18.08
CA VAL A 274 -1.24 20.78 -19.40
C VAL A 274 -1.32 19.72 -20.49
N ARG A 275 -0.51 18.65 -20.43
CA ARG A 275 -0.58 17.54 -21.39
C ARG A 275 -1.98 16.91 -21.41
N ALA A 276 -2.52 16.62 -20.24
CA ALA A 276 -3.86 16.06 -20.10
C ALA A 276 -4.94 16.96 -20.73
N TYR A 277 -4.83 18.27 -20.59
CA TYR A 277 -5.77 19.22 -21.20
C TYR A 277 -5.64 19.26 -22.73
N LEU A 278 -4.41 19.29 -23.25
CA LEU A 278 -4.14 19.32 -24.70
C LEU A 278 -4.55 18.02 -25.39
N GLU A 279 -4.46 16.87 -24.70
CA GLU A 279 -4.87 15.56 -25.22
C GLU A 279 -6.40 15.37 -25.27
N THR A 280 -7.14 15.99 -24.35
CA THR A 280 -8.59 15.76 -24.16
C THR A 280 -9.49 16.72 -24.93
N THR A 281 -8.93 17.81 -25.45
CA THR A 281 -9.69 18.86 -26.13
C THR A 281 -9.71 18.60 -27.65
N GLU A 282 -10.91 18.48 -28.25
CA GLU A 282 -11.04 18.37 -29.71
C GLU A 282 -10.42 19.61 -30.39
N LYS A 283 -9.47 19.37 -31.28
CA LYS A 283 -8.46 20.33 -31.75
C LYS A 283 -9.00 21.48 -32.59
N GLU A 284 -10.26 21.47 -33.00
CA GLU A 284 -10.68 22.31 -34.13
C GLU A 284 -10.98 23.77 -33.80
N ASN A 285 -11.12 24.19 -32.53
CA ASN A 285 -11.35 25.63 -32.23
C ASN A 285 -10.84 26.17 -30.88
N VAL A 286 -10.36 25.34 -29.94
CA VAL A 286 -9.96 25.85 -28.61
C VAL A 286 -8.56 26.45 -28.65
N HIS A 287 -8.49 27.78 -28.59
CA HIS A 287 -7.22 28.49 -28.46
C HIS A 287 -6.81 28.51 -26.99
N THR A 288 -5.62 28.01 -26.67
CA THR A 288 -5.07 28.09 -25.30
C THR A 288 -3.76 28.85 -25.30
N VAL A 289 -3.37 29.35 -24.12
CA VAL A 289 -2.18 30.20 -24.01
C VAL A 289 -1.26 29.66 -22.93
N PHE A 290 -0.02 29.41 -23.33
CA PHE A 290 1.08 29.07 -22.44
C PHE A 290 1.92 30.32 -22.18
N LEU A 291 2.15 30.64 -20.91
CA LEU A 291 2.96 31.77 -20.48
C LEU A 291 4.18 31.29 -19.68
N MET A 292 5.31 31.93 -19.94
CA MET A 292 6.50 31.89 -19.10
C MET A 292 6.71 33.26 -18.47
N LEU A 293 7.02 33.29 -17.17
CA LEU A 293 7.25 34.51 -16.43
C LEU A 293 8.53 34.41 -15.61
N ASP A 294 9.22 35.53 -15.47
CA ASP A 294 10.44 35.65 -14.69
C ASP A 294 10.50 37.00 -13.99
N ILE A 295 10.93 37.00 -12.72
CA ILE A 295 11.07 38.21 -11.92
C ILE A 295 12.33 38.97 -12.36
N ASP A 296 12.14 40.17 -12.90
CA ASP A 296 13.24 40.97 -13.39
C ASP A 296 14.19 41.38 -12.25
N ASN A 297 15.48 41.18 -12.47
CA ASN A 297 16.55 41.54 -11.53
C ASN A 297 16.44 40.85 -10.16
N PHE A 298 15.83 39.66 -10.08
CA PHE A 298 15.66 38.92 -8.82
C PHE A 298 16.97 38.69 -8.06
N LYS A 299 18.07 38.38 -8.77
CA LYS A 299 19.41 38.25 -8.17
C LYS A 299 19.83 39.49 -7.37
N ALA A 300 19.53 40.69 -7.87
CA ALA A 300 19.85 41.93 -7.16
C ALA A 300 19.07 42.08 -5.85
N VAL A 301 17.85 41.53 -5.77
CA VAL A 301 17.06 41.48 -4.53
C VAL A 301 17.76 40.60 -3.51
N ASN A 302 18.16 39.39 -3.91
CA ASN A 302 18.90 38.46 -3.05
C ASN A 302 20.23 39.05 -2.58
N ASP A 303 21.00 39.65 -3.49
CA ASP A 303 22.31 40.19 -3.19
C ASP A 303 22.22 41.42 -2.26
N THR A 304 21.15 42.22 -2.36
CA THR A 304 20.99 43.46 -1.58
C THR A 304 20.28 43.24 -0.24
N LYS A 305 19.29 42.34 -0.19
CA LYS A 305 18.37 42.17 0.95
C LYS A 305 18.40 40.76 1.57
N GLY A 306 19.16 39.84 0.99
CA GLY A 306 19.26 38.46 1.43
C GLY A 306 18.17 37.55 0.88
N HIS A 307 18.42 36.24 0.93
CA HIS A 307 17.52 35.21 0.38
C HIS A 307 16.11 35.21 0.98
N ALA A 308 15.97 35.52 2.28
CA ALA A 308 14.65 35.61 2.91
C ALA A 308 13.75 36.69 2.25
N SER A 309 14.32 37.81 1.81
CA SER A 309 13.57 38.83 1.06
C SER A 309 13.24 38.34 -0.35
N GLY A 310 14.13 37.58 -0.99
CA GLY A 310 13.83 36.93 -2.26
C GLY A 310 12.68 35.94 -2.17
N ASP A 311 12.63 35.13 -1.12
CA ASP A 311 11.54 34.18 -0.87
C ASP A 311 10.20 34.90 -0.70
N GLU A 312 10.18 36.03 0.01
CA GLU A 312 8.97 36.86 0.15
C GLU A 312 8.56 37.52 -1.18
N ALA A 313 9.50 37.93 -2.02
CA ALA A 313 9.20 38.40 -3.37
C ALA A 313 8.59 37.29 -4.24
N ILE A 314 9.11 36.06 -4.16
CA ILE A 314 8.56 34.89 -4.86
C ILE A 314 7.12 34.61 -4.38
N LYS A 315 6.87 34.61 -3.07
CA LYS A 315 5.52 34.42 -2.50
C LYS A 315 4.56 35.52 -2.92
N ALA A 316 5.02 36.77 -2.98
CA ALA A 316 4.21 37.90 -3.45
C ALA A 316 3.79 37.71 -4.91
N THR A 317 4.74 37.37 -5.79
CA THR A 317 4.46 37.03 -7.20
C THR A 317 3.46 35.89 -7.32
N ALA A 318 3.65 34.80 -6.56
CA ALA A 318 2.73 33.66 -6.55
C ALA A 318 1.31 34.04 -6.14
N ASN A 319 1.16 34.88 -5.11
CA ASN A 319 -0.14 35.36 -4.64
C ASN A 319 -0.83 36.27 -5.67
N ILE A 320 -0.06 37.14 -6.37
CA ILE A 320 -0.60 37.97 -7.46
C ILE A 320 -1.14 37.08 -8.57
N LEU A 321 -0.38 36.06 -9.00
CA LEU A 321 -0.81 35.11 -10.03
C LEU A 321 -2.08 34.36 -9.61
N ARG A 322 -2.12 33.84 -8.38
CA ARG A 322 -3.27 33.10 -7.85
C ARG A 322 -4.54 33.97 -7.77
N THR A 323 -4.40 35.26 -7.47
CA THR A 323 -5.54 36.18 -7.32
C THR A 323 -6.04 36.71 -8.67
N TYR A 324 -5.12 36.90 -9.62
CA TYR A 324 -5.45 37.47 -10.94
C TYR A 324 -6.00 36.44 -11.93
N LEU A 325 -5.54 35.20 -11.84
CA LEU A 325 -5.92 34.13 -12.75
C LEU A 325 -7.18 33.41 -12.28
N ARG A 326 -7.87 32.74 -13.22
CA ARG A 326 -9.10 32.01 -12.91
C ARG A 326 -8.76 30.71 -12.19
N GLU A 327 -9.72 30.17 -11.44
CA GLU A 327 -9.56 28.88 -10.75
C GLU A 327 -9.25 27.72 -11.72
N ASP A 328 -9.74 27.82 -12.96
CA ASP A 328 -9.46 26.85 -14.02
C ASP A 328 -8.06 27.00 -14.65
N ASP A 329 -7.42 28.17 -14.55
CA ASP A 329 -6.08 28.40 -15.09
C ASP A 329 -5.05 27.62 -14.25
N ILE A 330 -4.07 27.01 -14.91
CA ILE A 330 -3.04 26.20 -14.22
C ILE A 330 -1.83 27.10 -13.98
N VAL A 331 -1.38 27.19 -12.73
CA VAL A 331 -0.26 28.06 -12.34
C VAL A 331 0.78 27.23 -11.60
N CYS A 332 2.05 27.38 -12.00
CA CYS A 332 3.16 26.69 -11.37
C CYS A 332 4.36 27.59 -11.12
N ARG A 333 5.18 27.17 -10.16
CA ARG A 333 6.56 27.64 -10.05
C ARG A 333 7.46 26.60 -10.72
N MET A 334 8.21 27.03 -11.74
CA MET A 334 9.11 26.14 -12.48
C MET A 334 10.40 25.87 -11.69
N GLY A 335 10.87 26.88 -10.96
CA GLY A 335 12.06 26.85 -10.11
C GLY A 335 12.62 28.26 -9.95
N GLY A 336 13.35 28.54 -8.86
CA GLY A 336 13.94 29.87 -8.64
C GLY A 336 12.88 30.98 -8.66
N ASP A 337 13.07 31.93 -9.57
CA ASP A 337 12.22 33.08 -9.87
C ASP A 337 11.33 32.91 -11.12
N GLU A 338 11.27 31.71 -11.68
CA GLU A 338 10.49 31.39 -12.87
C GLU A 338 9.12 30.77 -12.54
N PHE A 339 8.10 31.22 -13.27
CA PHE A 339 6.72 30.74 -13.17
C PHE A 339 6.18 30.40 -14.55
N ALA A 340 5.27 29.43 -14.61
CA ALA A 340 4.52 29.14 -15.82
C ALA A 340 3.03 29.18 -15.55
N VAL A 341 2.27 29.65 -16.55
CA VAL A 341 0.82 29.72 -16.50
C VAL A 341 0.26 29.10 -17.78
N PHE A 342 -0.76 28.27 -17.62
CA PHE A 342 -1.54 27.75 -18.74
C PHE A 342 -2.99 28.21 -18.63
N ILE A 343 -3.37 29.10 -19.54
CA ILE A 343 -4.71 29.69 -19.59
C ILE A 343 -5.59 28.84 -20.50
N LYS A 344 -6.72 28.38 -19.95
CA LYS A 344 -7.70 27.56 -20.66
C LYS A 344 -8.77 28.45 -21.32
N GLY A 345 -9.27 28.02 -22.48
CA GLY A 345 -10.39 28.64 -23.19
C GLY A 345 -10.02 29.78 -24.14
N GLU A 346 -10.96 30.12 -25.02
CA GLU A 346 -10.76 31.00 -26.17
C GLU A 346 -10.37 32.44 -25.77
N LEU A 347 -9.12 32.82 -26.10
CA LEU A 347 -8.68 34.22 -26.13
C LEU A 347 -8.39 34.61 -27.58
N THR A 348 -9.09 35.61 -28.10
CA THR A 348 -8.70 36.24 -29.36
C THR A 348 -7.34 36.93 -29.23
N LYS A 349 -6.56 37.06 -30.31
CA LYS A 349 -5.26 37.77 -30.28
C LYS A 349 -5.34 39.18 -29.69
N LYS A 350 -6.44 39.90 -29.94
CA LYS A 350 -6.67 41.24 -29.41
C LYS A 350 -6.87 41.24 -27.89
N THR A 351 -7.71 40.34 -27.38
CA THR A 351 -7.96 40.20 -25.93
C THR A 351 -6.77 39.62 -25.18
N LEU A 352 -5.92 38.83 -25.85
CA LEU A 352 -4.69 38.31 -25.27
C LEU A 352 -3.69 39.43 -24.93
N GLY A 353 -3.42 40.35 -25.87
CA GLY A 353 -2.48 41.45 -25.63
C GLY A 353 -2.91 42.37 -24.48
N GLU A 354 -4.20 42.69 -24.39
CA GLU A 354 -4.77 43.46 -23.27
C GLU A 354 -4.62 42.71 -21.92
N ARG A 355 -4.87 41.40 -21.91
CA ARG A 355 -4.72 40.56 -20.70
C ARG A 355 -3.26 40.46 -20.26
N LEU A 356 -2.31 40.31 -21.19
CA LEU A 356 -0.88 40.29 -20.88
C LEU A 356 -0.36 41.64 -20.38
N ALA A 357 -0.81 42.73 -20.99
CA ALA A 357 -0.48 44.08 -20.53
C ALA A 357 -0.95 44.31 -19.09
N SER A 358 -2.20 43.94 -18.80
CA SER A 358 -2.78 44.01 -17.46
C SER A 358 -2.04 43.10 -16.45
N LEU A 359 -1.63 41.89 -16.85
CA LEU A 359 -0.83 41.00 -16.02
C LEU A 359 0.53 41.60 -15.67
N CYS A 360 1.27 42.13 -16.66
CA CYS A 360 2.55 42.81 -16.42
C CYS A 360 2.40 44.01 -15.46
N GLU A 361 1.31 44.78 -15.59
CA GLU A 361 1.03 45.88 -14.67
C GLU A 361 0.77 45.40 -13.24
N LYS A 362 0.01 44.31 -13.06
CA LYS A 362 -0.25 43.72 -11.74
C LYS A 362 0.99 43.10 -11.10
N LEU A 363 1.90 42.57 -11.93
CA LEU A 363 3.19 42.03 -11.50
C LEU A 363 4.24 43.12 -11.23
N ARG A 364 3.89 44.39 -11.35
CA ARG A 364 4.70 45.51 -10.87
C ARG A 364 4.29 45.88 -9.44
N PHE A 365 5.16 45.59 -8.49
CA PHE A 365 4.92 45.87 -7.07
C PHE A 365 6.19 46.33 -6.35
N ASP A 366 6.02 47.03 -5.23
CA ASP A 366 7.14 47.39 -4.36
C ASP A 366 7.41 46.26 -3.37
N HIS A 367 8.68 45.90 -3.21
CA HIS A 367 9.12 44.97 -2.20
C HIS A 367 10.42 45.50 -1.56
N GLY A 368 10.36 45.83 -0.27
CA GLY A 368 11.54 46.29 0.48
C GLY A 368 12.15 47.61 -0.04
N GLY A 369 11.34 48.48 -0.67
CA GLY A 369 11.78 49.74 -1.27
C GLY A 369 12.37 49.59 -2.68
N MET A 370 12.24 48.40 -3.29
CA MET A 370 12.61 48.14 -4.67
C MET A 370 11.36 47.85 -5.49
N LYS A 371 11.26 48.48 -6.67
CA LYS A 371 10.20 48.16 -7.63
C LYS A 371 10.57 46.88 -8.39
N LEU A 372 9.82 45.81 -8.14
CA LEU A 372 9.92 44.56 -8.88
C LEU A 372 8.98 44.60 -10.08
N THR A 373 9.42 43.95 -11.15
CA THR A 373 8.67 43.77 -12.39
C THR A 373 8.85 42.34 -12.87
N CYS A 374 7.98 41.88 -13.77
CA CYS A 374 8.14 40.59 -14.42
C CYS A 374 8.16 40.76 -15.93
N SER A 375 9.04 40.00 -16.58
CA SER A 375 8.99 39.80 -18.02
C SER A 375 8.13 38.58 -18.34
N VAL A 376 7.38 38.62 -19.44
CA VAL A 376 6.44 37.55 -19.82
C VAL A 376 6.63 37.13 -21.27
N GLY A 377 6.73 35.82 -21.51
CA GLY A 377 6.70 35.21 -22.84
C GLY A 377 5.42 34.42 -23.03
N ALA A 378 4.76 34.56 -24.17
CA ALA A 378 3.51 33.88 -24.46
C ALA A 378 3.59 33.06 -25.76
N SER A 379 2.99 31.87 -25.74
CA SER A 379 2.82 30.99 -26.89
C SER A 379 1.35 30.54 -26.98
N VAL A 380 0.76 30.63 -28.16
CA VAL A 380 -0.66 30.33 -28.39
C VAL A 380 -0.80 28.98 -29.09
N SER A 381 -1.62 28.09 -28.56
CA SER A 381 -2.00 26.85 -29.25
C SER A 381 -3.32 27.07 -30.01
N PRO A 382 -3.47 26.56 -31.24
CA PRO A 382 -2.53 25.66 -31.93
C PRO A 382 -1.44 26.37 -32.77
N GLU A 383 -1.47 27.69 -32.95
CA GLU A 383 -0.63 28.38 -33.95
C GLU A 383 0.88 28.34 -33.66
N ASN A 384 1.25 28.21 -32.39
CA ASN A 384 2.63 28.15 -31.91
C ASN A 384 2.96 26.78 -31.30
N GLY A 385 2.14 25.75 -31.57
CA GLY A 385 2.39 24.40 -31.10
C GLY A 385 1.13 23.73 -30.58
N THR A 386 1.12 22.39 -30.61
CA THR A 386 -0.02 21.56 -30.19
C THR A 386 0.31 20.61 -29.04
N ASP A 387 1.57 20.60 -28.61
CA ASP A 387 2.05 19.82 -27.47
C ASP A 387 2.77 20.72 -26.46
N TYR A 388 2.88 20.22 -25.23
CA TYR A 388 3.53 20.94 -24.13
C TYR A 388 4.94 21.42 -24.48
N GLN A 389 5.74 20.59 -25.15
CA GLN A 389 7.16 20.88 -25.39
C GLN A 389 7.32 22.05 -26.37
N GLN A 390 6.53 22.07 -27.44
CA GLN A 390 6.54 23.17 -28.41
C GLN A 390 6.09 24.48 -27.77
N LEU A 391 4.98 24.46 -27.01
CA LEU A 391 4.45 25.65 -26.34
C LEU A 391 5.41 26.22 -25.31
N TYR A 392 6.04 25.34 -24.51
CA TYR A 392 7.07 25.72 -23.54
C TYR A 392 8.26 26.40 -24.22
N GLN A 393 8.82 25.78 -25.27
CA GLN A 393 9.99 26.31 -25.98
C GLN A 393 9.70 27.67 -26.64
N ASN A 394 8.52 27.81 -27.25
CA ASN A 394 8.15 29.05 -27.92
C ASN A 394 7.85 30.19 -26.94
N ALA A 395 7.22 29.88 -25.79
CA ALA A 395 6.99 30.85 -24.73
C ALA A 395 8.32 31.31 -24.09
N ASP A 396 9.27 30.39 -23.91
CA ASP A 396 10.61 30.71 -23.40
C ASP A 396 11.36 31.67 -24.35
N VAL A 397 11.38 31.39 -25.65
CA VAL A 397 11.98 32.29 -26.65
C VAL A 397 11.34 33.70 -26.60
N ALA A 398 10.02 33.77 -26.42
CA ALA A 398 9.32 35.04 -26.27
C ALA A 398 9.73 35.77 -24.97
N LEU A 399 9.86 35.05 -23.84
CA LEU A 399 10.29 35.62 -22.57
C LEU A 399 11.69 36.22 -22.67
N LEU A 400 12.62 35.48 -23.28
CA LEU A 400 14.00 35.95 -23.49
C LEU A 400 14.03 37.21 -24.36
N THR A 401 13.13 37.30 -25.33
CA THR A 401 12.95 38.50 -26.16
C THR A 401 12.44 39.68 -25.32
N ALA A 402 11.45 39.46 -24.45
CA ALA A 402 10.95 40.48 -23.51
C ALA A 402 12.07 41.02 -22.60
N LYS A 403 12.91 40.11 -22.06
CA LYS A 403 14.07 40.49 -21.23
C LYS A 403 15.07 41.37 -22.00
N ARG A 404 15.33 41.04 -23.28
CA ARG A 404 16.27 41.79 -24.15
C ARG A 404 15.75 43.15 -24.60
N LEU A 405 14.44 43.30 -24.76
CA LEU A 405 13.81 44.55 -25.16
C LEU A 405 13.65 45.55 -24.00
N GLY A 406 14.31 45.30 -22.85
CA GLY A 406 14.32 46.21 -21.72
C GLY A 406 13.50 45.75 -20.51
N LYS A 407 13.09 44.47 -20.46
CA LYS A 407 12.36 43.85 -19.33
C LYS A 407 10.98 44.50 -19.10
N ASN A 408 10.27 44.13 -18.02
CA ASN A 408 8.98 44.70 -17.61
C ASN A 408 7.96 44.81 -18.77
N GLN A 409 7.86 43.75 -19.58
CA GLN A 409 7.00 43.71 -20.75
C GLN A 409 6.64 42.27 -21.09
N TYR A 410 5.70 42.11 -22.00
CA TYR A 410 5.37 40.81 -22.57
C TYR A 410 5.76 40.73 -24.04
N GLN A 411 6.01 39.52 -24.53
CA GLN A 411 6.15 39.22 -25.95
C GLN A 411 5.34 37.97 -26.29
N ILE A 412 4.72 37.97 -27.47
CA ILE A 412 3.98 36.81 -28.01
C ILE A 412 4.82 36.22 -29.13
N TYR A 413 5.05 34.92 -29.09
CA TYR A 413 5.77 34.20 -30.12
C TYR A 413 5.07 34.36 -31.49
N GLY A 414 5.83 34.68 -32.55
CA GLY A 414 5.30 34.88 -33.91
C GLY A 414 4.58 36.21 -34.16
N GLY A 415 4.79 37.23 -33.32
CA GLY A 415 4.25 38.59 -33.52
C GLY A 415 4.98 39.44 -34.59
N SER A 416 4.51 40.66 -34.81
CA SER A 416 4.93 41.62 -35.86
C SER A 416 6.38 42.15 -35.77
N LEU A 417 7.11 41.79 -34.72
CA LEU A 417 8.56 41.96 -34.61
C LEU A 417 9.23 40.66 -35.05
N GLU A 418 9.22 40.37 -36.35
CA GLU A 418 9.96 39.24 -36.92
C GLU A 418 11.45 39.37 -36.57
N MET A 419 11.98 38.37 -35.87
CA MET A 419 13.41 38.29 -35.57
C MET A 419 14.20 38.07 -36.87
N PRO A 420 15.28 38.83 -37.11
CA PRO A 420 16.23 38.50 -38.17
C PRO A 420 16.85 37.13 -37.89
N ALA A 421 16.88 36.24 -38.88
CA ALA A 421 17.52 34.93 -38.80
C ALA A 421 18.99 34.96 -38.32
N ARG A 422 19.66 36.12 -38.38
CA ARG A 422 21.01 36.34 -37.84
C ARG A 422 21.08 36.46 -36.31
N VAL A 423 19.98 36.80 -35.63
CA VAL A 423 19.94 36.86 -34.16
C VAL A 423 19.94 35.45 -33.57
N LEU A 424 19.24 34.48 -34.18
CA LEU A 424 19.24 33.06 -33.75
C LEU A 424 20.65 32.48 -33.57
N TYR A 425 21.61 32.89 -34.40
CA TYR A 425 22.93 32.25 -34.47
C TYR A 425 23.93 32.69 -33.40
N ARG A 426 23.91 33.95 -32.96
CA ARG A 426 24.68 34.40 -31.77
C ARG A 426 23.92 34.16 -30.47
N SER A 427 22.65 33.77 -30.56
CA SER A 427 21.75 33.58 -29.43
C SER A 427 21.47 32.11 -29.09
N MET A 428 22.13 31.15 -29.72
CA MET A 428 22.05 29.76 -29.30
C MET A 428 23.00 29.51 -28.13
N ASP A 429 24.24 30.01 -28.20
CA ASP A 429 25.27 29.74 -27.19
C ASP A 429 24.86 30.16 -25.76
N TRP A 430 24.33 31.38 -25.58
CA TRP A 430 23.87 31.82 -24.25
C TRP A 430 22.60 31.07 -23.78
N LEU A 431 21.67 30.72 -24.69
CA LEU A 431 20.43 30.02 -24.35
C LEU A 431 20.73 28.57 -23.95
N LEU A 432 21.72 27.97 -24.60
CA LEU A 432 22.27 26.68 -24.24
C LEU A 432 23.12 26.76 -22.95
N ASP A 433 23.82 27.88 -22.69
CA ASP A 433 24.60 28.10 -21.48
C ASP A 433 23.74 28.37 -20.22
N GLU A 434 22.56 28.97 -20.36
CA GLU A 434 21.57 29.12 -19.28
C GLU A 434 20.77 27.83 -19.01
N SER A 435 20.87 26.83 -19.89
CA SER A 435 20.19 25.55 -19.69
C SER A 435 20.78 24.80 -18.50
N SER A 436 19.89 24.28 -17.64
CA SER A 436 20.26 23.38 -16.55
C SER A 436 20.65 21.98 -17.01
N ASP A 437 20.37 21.64 -18.28
CA ASP A 437 20.75 20.36 -18.88
C ASP A 437 22.17 20.43 -19.44
N ALA A 438 22.89 19.30 -19.45
CA ALA A 438 24.18 19.23 -20.13
C ALA A 438 23.96 19.13 -21.64
N ILE A 439 24.40 20.14 -22.40
CA ILE A 439 24.19 20.21 -23.85
C ILE A 439 25.52 20.28 -24.59
N PHE A 440 25.63 19.46 -25.63
CA PHE A 440 26.73 19.57 -26.58
C PHE A 440 26.26 19.37 -28.03
N ILE A 441 27.05 19.90 -28.95
CA ILE A 441 26.81 19.82 -30.38
C ILE A 441 28.04 19.24 -31.05
N SER A 442 27.86 18.22 -31.88
CA SER A 442 28.94 17.54 -32.59
C SER A 442 28.72 17.50 -34.09
N ASP A 443 29.78 17.53 -34.88
CA ASP A 443 29.72 17.32 -36.32
C ASP A 443 29.22 15.91 -36.68
N THR A 444 28.40 15.81 -37.72
CA THR A 444 27.82 14.53 -38.17
C THR A 444 28.81 13.59 -38.83
N LYS A 445 29.92 14.11 -39.37
CA LYS A 445 30.94 13.31 -40.05
C LYS A 445 32.16 13.08 -39.17
N THR A 446 32.67 14.14 -38.54
CA THR A 446 33.92 14.06 -37.76
C THR A 446 33.70 13.75 -36.29
N TYR A 447 32.46 13.82 -35.79
CA TYR A 447 32.11 13.70 -34.37
C TYR A 447 32.75 14.79 -33.48
N GLU A 448 33.43 15.76 -34.08
CA GLU A 448 34.08 16.84 -33.36
C GLU A 448 33.06 17.72 -32.67
N LEU A 449 33.32 18.07 -31.42
CA LEU A 449 32.50 18.99 -30.65
C LEU A 449 32.61 20.39 -31.23
N LEU A 450 31.48 20.91 -31.71
CA LEU A 450 31.31 22.26 -32.23
C LEU A 450 30.88 23.23 -31.13
N TYR A 451 30.18 22.73 -30.09
CA TYR A 451 29.75 23.52 -28.95
C TYR A 451 29.54 22.62 -27.71
N MET A 452 29.76 23.18 -26.53
CA MET A 452 29.42 22.60 -25.22
C MET A 452 29.00 23.72 -24.28
N ASN A 453 27.93 23.49 -23.51
CA ASN A 453 27.53 24.41 -22.46
C ASN A 453 28.30 24.18 -21.15
N ASN A 454 28.21 25.11 -20.21
CA ASN A 454 28.93 25.02 -18.92
C ASN A 454 28.59 23.76 -18.12
N VAL A 455 27.32 23.31 -18.17
CA VAL A 455 26.87 22.10 -17.47
C VAL A 455 27.52 20.84 -18.06
N ALA A 456 27.59 20.74 -19.40
CA ALA A 456 28.30 19.65 -20.08
C ALA A 456 29.81 19.69 -19.81
N CYS A 457 30.42 20.88 -19.74
CA CYS A 457 31.84 21.04 -19.38
C CYS A 457 32.12 20.50 -17.97
N ALA A 458 31.28 20.86 -17.00
CA ALA A 458 31.37 20.35 -15.64
C ALA A 458 31.17 18.82 -15.59
N MET A 459 30.23 18.27 -16.36
CA MET A 459 30.00 16.83 -16.45
C MET A 459 31.22 16.08 -17.04
N ALA A 460 31.85 16.65 -18.07
CA ALA A 460 33.06 16.09 -18.69
C ALA A 460 34.34 16.36 -17.88
N ASN A 461 34.24 17.16 -16.80
CA ASN A 461 35.36 17.64 -15.99
C ASN A 461 36.49 18.28 -16.82
N LYS A 462 36.12 19.10 -17.82
CA LYS A 462 37.02 19.74 -18.79
C LYS A 462 36.54 21.14 -19.15
N ASP A 463 37.46 22.04 -19.46
CA ASP A 463 37.11 23.39 -19.93
C ASP A 463 36.66 23.39 -21.39
N LYS A 464 35.79 24.32 -21.76
CA LYS A 464 35.23 24.46 -23.12
C LYS A 464 36.31 24.45 -24.20
N GLN A 465 37.42 25.17 -24.00
CA GLN A 465 38.55 25.25 -24.93
C GLN A 465 39.29 23.91 -25.12
N GLN A 466 39.22 23.01 -24.14
CA GLN A 466 39.84 21.68 -24.18
C GLN A 466 38.94 20.63 -24.87
N CYS A 467 37.66 20.95 -25.04
CA CYS A 467 36.63 20.07 -25.59
C CYS A 467 36.33 20.36 -27.07
N ILE A 468 36.26 21.63 -27.46
CA ILE A 468 35.92 22.00 -28.84
C ILE A 468 36.98 21.46 -29.82
N GLY A 469 36.52 20.85 -30.91
CA GLY A 469 37.38 20.22 -31.93
C GLY A 469 37.83 18.80 -31.60
N LYS A 470 37.45 18.23 -30.45
CA LYS A 470 37.70 16.82 -30.12
C LYS A 470 36.48 15.95 -30.34
N PRO A 471 36.63 14.63 -30.58
CA PRO A 471 35.50 13.73 -30.77
C PRO A 471 34.62 13.62 -29.51
N CYS A 472 33.30 13.71 -29.69
CA CYS A 472 32.35 13.73 -28.58
C CYS A 472 32.35 12.46 -27.73
N TYR A 473 32.60 11.28 -28.34
CA TYR A 473 32.60 10.00 -27.64
C TYR A 473 33.79 9.83 -26.70
N GLU A 474 34.94 10.44 -27.02
CA GLU A 474 36.11 10.48 -26.14
C GLU A 474 35.90 11.48 -25.00
N VAL A 475 35.37 12.67 -25.33
CA VAL A 475 35.22 13.77 -24.37
C VAL A 475 34.12 13.49 -23.34
N MET A 476 32.95 13.04 -23.78
CA MET A 476 31.76 12.87 -22.92
C MET A 476 31.69 11.50 -22.26
N TRP A 477 32.16 10.45 -22.95
CA TRP A 477 31.93 9.06 -22.53
C TRP A 477 33.21 8.26 -22.29
N GLY A 478 34.39 8.82 -22.60
CA GLY A 478 35.66 8.12 -22.44
C GLY A 478 35.83 6.89 -23.36
N ASN A 479 35.01 6.79 -24.41
CA ASN A 479 35.03 5.65 -25.32
C ASN A 479 36.10 5.84 -26.41
N PRO A 480 36.73 4.75 -26.88
CA PRO A 480 37.72 4.80 -27.96
C PRO A 480 37.10 4.89 -29.36
N GLU A 481 35.81 4.56 -29.51
CA GLU A 481 35.09 4.56 -30.78
C GLU A 481 33.71 5.24 -30.67
N PRO A 482 33.13 5.71 -31.79
CA PRO A 482 31.79 6.30 -31.82
C PRO A 482 30.71 5.36 -31.27
N CYS A 483 29.80 5.88 -30.45
CA CYS A 483 28.71 5.06 -29.92
C CYS A 483 27.68 4.68 -31.01
N SER A 484 27.01 3.53 -30.82
CA SER A 484 25.96 3.03 -31.71
C SER A 484 24.76 3.99 -31.86
N HIS A 485 24.56 4.90 -30.91
CA HIS A 485 23.48 5.88 -30.92
C HIS A 485 23.69 7.02 -31.93
N CYS A 486 24.94 7.46 -32.15
CA CYS A 486 25.21 8.54 -33.11
C CYS A 486 24.84 8.14 -34.55
N VAL A 487 24.98 6.86 -34.89
CA VAL A 487 24.60 6.28 -36.18
C VAL A 487 23.07 6.30 -36.39
N ASN A 488 22.28 6.28 -35.32
CA ASN A 488 20.83 6.37 -35.39
C ASN A 488 20.34 7.81 -35.54
N ILE A 489 21.03 8.79 -34.93
CA ILE A 489 20.71 10.21 -35.09
C ILE A 489 20.84 10.64 -36.56
N ASP A 490 21.87 10.17 -37.25
CA ASP A 490 22.13 10.52 -38.65
C ASP A 490 21.08 9.99 -39.64
N LYS A 491 20.29 9.00 -39.24
CA LYS A 491 19.21 8.41 -40.05
C LYS A 491 17.87 9.12 -39.88
N LEU A 492 17.77 10.10 -38.98
CA LEU A 492 16.52 10.81 -38.68
C LEU A 492 16.26 11.92 -39.70
N SER A 493 15.01 12.07 -40.14
CA SER A 493 14.59 13.14 -41.05
C SER A 493 14.11 14.40 -40.33
N THR A 494 13.40 14.27 -39.20
CA THR A 494 12.78 15.40 -38.46
C THR A 494 12.59 15.20 -36.95
N ASN A 495 12.88 14.01 -36.40
CA ASN A 495 12.57 13.65 -35.00
C ASN A 495 13.81 13.62 -34.08
N TYR A 496 13.56 13.58 -32.76
CA TYR A 496 14.57 13.33 -31.73
C TYR A 496 14.74 11.81 -31.53
N CYS A 497 15.96 11.38 -31.21
CA CYS A 497 16.24 10.06 -30.67
C CYS A 497 16.54 10.21 -29.18
N GLU A 498 15.98 9.33 -28.36
CA GLU A 498 16.15 9.31 -26.92
C GLU A 498 16.68 7.94 -26.52
N HIS A 499 17.68 7.91 -25.63
CA HIS A 499 18.11 6.68 -25.00
C HIS A 499 18.64 6.95 -23.60
N GLU A 500 18.47 5.96 -22.73
CA GLU A 500 18.98 5.99 -21.36
C GLU A 500 20.41 5.45 -21.35
N VAL A 501 21.29 6.14 -20.62
CA VAL A 501 22.70 5.81 -20.47
C VAL A 501 23.04 5.77 -18.99
N GLN A 502 23.49 4.60 -18.54
CA GLN A 502 24.09 4.44 -17.22
C GLN A 502 25.58 4.20 -17.39
N PRO A 503 26.46 5.14 -16.97
CA PRO A 503 27.90 4.93 -17.01
C PRO A 503 28.29 3.73 -16.13
N GLN A 504 29.22 2.89 -16.61
CA GLN A 504 29.68 1.72 -15.85
C GLN A 504 30.28 2.16 -14.50
N GLY A 505 29.78 1.55 -13.41
CA GLY A 505 30.22 1.87 -12.04
C GLY A 505 29.60 3.14 -11.44
N SER A 506 28.60 3.74 -12.09
CA SER A 506 27.86 4.90 -11.58
C SER A 506 26.41 4.53 -11.26
N ASP A 507 25.92 5.01 -10.12
CA ASP A 507 24.51 4.92 -9.71
C ASP A 507 23.64 6.01 -10.37
N ARG A 508 24.24 6.83 -11.24
CA ARG A 508 23.55 7.89 -11.98
C ARG A 508 23.02 7.39 -13.30
N SER A 509 21.75 7.67 -13.57
CA SER A 509 21.13 7.41 -14.87
C SER A 509 20.92 8.72 -15.62
N TYR A 510 21.30 8.74 -16.89
CA TYR A 510 21.15 9.88 -17.77
C TYR A 510 20.21 9.57 -18.93
N ILE A 511 19.32 10.49 -19.26
CA ILE A 511 18.60 10.46 -20.53
C ILE A 511 19.36 11.33 -21.52
N VAL A 512 19.75 10.73 -22.65
CA VAL A 512 20.41 11.44 -23.74
C VAL A 512 19.45 11.55 -24.92
N LYS A 513 19.04 12.78 -25.23
CA LYS A 513 18.18 13.13 -26.37
C LYS A 513 19.01 13.79 -27.45
N GLY A 514 18.92 13.34 -28.70
CA GLY A 514 19.65 13.88 -29.83
C GLY A 514 18.76 14.19 -31.03
N LYS A 515 19.05 15.27 -31.76
CA LYS A 515 18.48 15.52 -33.10
C LYS A 515 19.51 16.10 -34.05
N LEU A 516 19.22 16.02 -35.35
CA LEU A 516 19.96 16.75 -36.38
C LEU A 516 19.55 18.22 -36.41
N ILE A 517 20.55 19.09 -36.57
CA ILE A 517 20.38 20.53 -36.74
C ILE A 517 21.31 21.05 -37.84
N ASP A 518 20.95 22.22 -38.38
CA ASP A 518 21.91 23.05 -39.13
C ASP A 518 22.62 23.97 -38.14
N TRP A 519 23.95 23.87 -38.11
CA TRP A 519 24.84 24.66 -37.26
C TRP A 519 25.80 25.47 -38.16
N GLY A 520 25.32 26.62 -38.62
CA GLY A 520 26.13 27.58 -39.38
C GLY A 520 26.40 27.11 -40.81
N GLY A 521 25.45 26.40 -41.42
CA GLY A 521 25.59 25.77 -42.73
C GLY A 521 26.22 24.37 -42.67
N ARG A 522 26.47 23.83 -41.47
CA ARG A 522 27.00 22.47 -41.26
C ARG A 522 25.92 21.60 -40.65
N LYS A 523 25.74 20.37 -41.18
CA LYS A 523 24.90 19.36 -40.51
C LYS A 523 25.58 18.91 -39.22
N ALA A 524 24.95 19.19 -38.08
CA ALA A 524 25.43 18.84 -36.75
C ALA A 524 24.35 18.08 -35.95
N ARG A 525 24.78 17.42 -34.88
CA ARG A 525 23.91 16.75 -33.90
C ARG A 525 23.91 17.59 -32.64
N ILE A 526 22.74 18.02 -32.17
CA ILE A 526 22.59 18.55 -30.81
C ILE A 526 22.15 17.43 -29.89
N GLN A 527 22.80 17.31 -28.73
CA GLN A 527 22.53 16.29 -27.74
C GLN A 527 22.32 16.94 -26.36
N TYR A 528 21.22 16.58 -25.71
CA TYR A 528 20.81 17.01 -24.38
C TYR A 528 20.96 15.83 -23.43
N ILE A 529 21.70 16.01 -22.35
CA ILE A 529 21.86 15.04 -21.29
C ILE A 529 21.14 15.57 -20.07
N GLN A 530 20.10 14.84 -19.66
CA GLN A 530 19.34 15.13 -18.45
C GLN A 530 19.70 14.10 -17.38
N ASP A 531 20.03 14.57 -16.18
CA ASP A 531 20.16 13.68 -15.03
C ASP A 531 18.77 13.14 -14.66
N ASN A 532 18.56 11.85 -14.96
CA ASN A 532 17.31 11.15 -14.72
C ASN A 532 17.38 10.31 -13.44
N THR A 533 18.44 10.43 -12.64
CA THR A 533 18.69 9.55 -11.48
C THR A 533 17.53 9.58 -10.48
N LYS A 534 17.01 10.77 -10.15
CA LYS A 534 15.86 10.91 -9.24
C LYS A 534 14.59 10.28 -9.80
N ARG A 535 14.31 10.45 -11.10
CA ARG A 535 13.11 9.90 -11.75
C ARG A 535 13.23 8.40 -11.98
N ALA A 536 14.40 7.86 -12.28
CA ALA A 536 14.67 6.43 -12.35
C ALA A 536 14.57 5.75 -10.96
N HIS A 537 14.96 6.47 -9.88
CA HIS A 537 14.67 6.03 -8.51
C HIS A 537 13.17 6.09 -8.18
N LEU A 538 12.51 7.22 -8.48
CA LEU A 538 11.08 7.40 -8.26
C LEU A 538 10.22 6.42 -9.07
N LEU A 539 10.61 6.05 -10.30
CA LEU A 539 9.89 5.05 -11.09
C LEU A 539 10.01 3.65 -10.49
N ARG A 540 11.18 3.30 -9.95
CA ARG A 540 11.38 2.05 -9.21
C ARG A 540 10.56 2.04 -7.92
N GLU A 541 10.61 3.13 -7.13
CA GLU A 541 9.76 3.29 -5.94
C GLU A 541 8.27 3.34 -6.29
N MET A 542 7.87 3.90 -7.43
CA MET A 542 6.48 3.94 -7.87
C MET A 542 5.98 2.60 -8.40
N GLU A 543 6.82 1.79 -9.03
CA GLU A 543 6.52 0.40 -9.38
C GLU A 543 6.31 -0.42 -8.10
N ASP A 544 7.19 -0.26 -7.11
CA ASP A 544 7.05 -0.86 -5.78
C ASP A 544 5.74 -0.39 -5.08
N ILE A 545 5.47 0.93 -5.04
CA ILE A 545 4.22 1.49 -4.47
C ILE A 545 2.98 1.03 -5.26
N SER A 546 3.07 0.83 -6.58
CA SER A 546 1.94 0.37 -7.40
C SER A 546 1.62 -1.11 -7.16
N ALA A 547 2.65 -1.93 -6.93
CA ALA A 547 2.51 -3.33 -6.51
C ALA A 547 1.93 -3.40 -5.09
N ASP A 548 2.45 -2.60 -4.16
CA ASP A 548 1.95 -2.48 -2.78
C ASP A 548 0.51 -1.97 -2.73
N ARG A 549 0.15 -0.99 -3.56
CA ARG A 549 -1.21 -0.45 -3.65
C ARG A 549 -2.20 -1.44 -4.25
N LYS A 550 -1.78 -2.27 -5.20
CA LYS A 550 -2.62 -3.35 -5.74
C LYS A 550 -2.84 -4.42 -4.67
N MET A 551 -1.77 -4.82 -3.97
CA MET A 551 -1.83 -5.74 -2.83
C MET A 551 -2.76 -5.23 -1.72
N LEU A 552 -2.67 -3.95 -1.34
CA LEU A 552 -3.55 -3.32 -0.35
C LEU A 552 -5.04 -3.30 -0.75
N LEU A 553 -5.34 -3.12 -2.05
CA LEU A 553 -6.73 -3.15 -2.54
C LEU A 553 -7.28 -4.57 -2.66
N ASP A 554 -6.42 -5.57 -2.83
CA ASP A 554 -6.79 -7.00 -2.87
C ASP A 554 -6.99 -7.60 -1.46
N LEU A 555 -6.45 -6.96 -0.41
CA LEU A 555 -6.61 -7.34 1.01
C LEU A 555 -7.89 -6.81 1.67
N MET A 556 -8.64 -5.91 1.01
CA MET A 556 -9.89 -5.41 1.58
C MET A 556 -10.95 -6.52 1.63
N PRO A 557 -11.66 -6.70 2.76
CA PRO A 557 -12.64 -7.78 2.93
C PRO A 557 -13.84 -7.69 1.98
N GLY A 558 -14.06 -6.51 1.38
CA GLY A 558 -15.03 -6.28 0.31
C GLY A 558 -14.42 -6.30 -1.09
N GLY A 559 -15.28 -6.40 -2.11
CA GLY A 559 -14.85 -6.23 -3.49
C GLY A 559 -14.58 -4.76 -3.81
N VAL A 560 -13.53 -4.49 -4.60
CA VAL A 560 -13.20 -3.13 -5.03
C VAL A 560 -13.19 -3.09 -6.54
N PHE A 561 -13.85 -2.10 -7.10
CA PHE A 561 -13.72 -1.86 -8.53
C PHE A 561 -13.74 -0.36 -8.83
N ARG A 562 -13.22 -0.06 -10.01
CA ARG A 562 -13.22 1.29 -10.55
C ARG A 562 -13.67 1.23 -12.00
N TYR A 563 -14.63 2.05 -12.38
CA TYR A 563 -15.08 2.16 -13.76
C TYR A 563 -15.12 3.62 -14.22
N PHE A 564 -15.05 3.82 -15.53
CA PHE A 564 -15.20 5.11 -16.17
C PHE A 564 -16.69 5.47 -16.21
N ALA A 565 -17.10 6.56 -15.55
CA ALA A 565 -18.51 6.93 -15.43
C ALA A 565 -19.19 7.14 -16.80
N ARG A 566 -18.48 7.72 -17.77
CA ARG A 566 -19.01 7.97 -19.12
C ARG A 566 -19.26 6.70 -19.93
N THR A 567 -18.41 5.70 -19.81
CA THR A 567 -18.48 4.48 -20.66
C THR A 567 -19.00 3.26 -19.91
N GLY A 568 -19.05 3.32 -18.58
CA GLY A 568 -19.31 2.16 -17.72
C GLY A 568 -18.17 1.15 -17.67
N LYS A 569 -17.09 1.30 -18.45
CA LYS A 569 -16.03 0.29 -18.56
C LYS A 569 -15.17 0.24 -17.30
N PHE A 570 -14.84 -0.96 -16.83
CA PHE A 570 -13.93 -1.15 -15.71
C PHE A 570 -12.50 -0.73 -16.07
N SER A 571 -11.93 0.12 -15.22
CA SER A 571 -10.51 0.45 -15.18
C SER A 571 -9.73 -0.41 -14.19
N PHE A 572 -10.42 -0.98 -13.19
CA PHE A 572 -9.86 -1.88 -12.19
C PHE A 572 -10.98 -2.73 -11.57
N ILE A 573 -10.67 -3.98 -11.24
CA ILE A 573 -11.45 -4.83 -10.34
C ILE A 573 -10.44 -5.59 -9.47
N SER A 574 -10.72 -5.73 -8.17
CA SER A 574 -9.85 -6.50 -7.28
C SER A 574 -10.04 -7.99 -7.51
N GLU A 575 -9.00 -8.77 -7.21
CA GLU A 575 -9.08 -10.24 -7.25
C GLU A 575 -10.10 -10.76 -6.23
N ASN A 576 -10.26 -10.06 -5.08
CA ASN A 576 -11.26 -10.43 -4.08
C ASN A 576 -12.70 -10.32 -4.65
N MET A 577 -13.03 -9.28 -5.41
CA MET A 577 -14.35 -9.14 -6.05
C MET A 577 -14.63 -10.29 -7.04
N LEU A 578 -13.63 -10.68 -7.82
CA LEU A 578 -13.73 -11.79 -8.77
C LEU A 578 -13.99 -13.11 -8.04
N LYS A 579 -13.26 -13.37 -6.94
CA LYS A 579 -13.48 -14.54 -6.07
C LYS A 579 -14.88 -14.56 -5.46
N MET A 580 -15.37 -13.44 -4.92
CA MET A 580 -16.70 -13.35 -4.33
C MET A 580 -17.84 -13.60 -5.34
N LEU A 581 -17.63 -13.23 -6.60
CA LEU A 581 -18.59 -13.50 -7.68
C LEU A 581 -18.39 -14.88 -8.34
N GLY A 582 -17.26 -15.54 -8.05
CA GLY A 582 -16.88 -16.85 -8.58
C GLY A 582 -16.32 -16.84 -10.00
N TYR A 583 -15.96 -15.68 -10.57
CA TYR A 583 -15.44 -15.59 -11.95
C TYR A 583 -13.91 -15.49 -11.97
N THR A 584 -13.28 -16.04 -12.99
CA THR A 584 -11.93 -15.59 -13.39
C THR A 584 -12.03 -14.24 -14.10
N ARG A 585 -10.92 -13.48 -14.16
CA ARG A 585 -10.88 -12.19 -14.87
C ARG A 585 -11.40 -12.27 -16.30
N ARG A 586 -10.98 -13.32 -17.04
CA ARG A 586 -11.37 -13.54 -18.43
C ARG A 586 -12.87 -13.81 -18.57
N GLU A 587 -13.41 -14.71 -17.75
CA GLU A 587 -14.84 -15.04 -17.75
C GLU A 587 -15.70 -13.85 -17.36
N PHE A 588 -15.24 -13.05 -16.41
CA PHE A 588 -15.92 -11.82 -15.99
C PHE A 588 -15.99 -10.80 -17.13
N ASP A 589 -14.87 -10.55 -17.81
CA ASP A 589 -14.81 -9.63 -18.95
C ASP A 589 -15.67 -10.14 -20.12
N GLU A 590 -15.69 -11.45 -20.38
CA GLU A 590 -16.55 -12.07 -21.41
C GLU A 590 -18.05 -11.98 -21.07
N LYS A 591 -18.45 -12.21 -19.81
CA LYS A 591 -19.87 -12.17 -19.39
C LYS A 591 -20.44 -10.75 -19.37
N PHE A 592 -19.68 -9.79 -18.82
CA PHE A 592 -20.16 -8.43 -18.57
C PHE A 592 -19.65 -7.41 -19.60
N ASP A 593 -18.90 -7.84 -20.61
CA ASP A 593 -18.21 -6.97 -21.58
C ASP A 593 -17.38 -5.89 -20.85
N GLY A 594 -16.74 -6.27 -19.73
CA GLY A 594 -15.96 -5.35 -18.90
C GLY A 594 -16.72 -4.07 -18.48
N SER A 595 -18.05 -4.11 -18.38
CA SER A 595 -18.90 -2.94 -18.10
C SER A 595 -19.66 -3.08 -16.80
N PHE A 596 -19.57 -2.04 -15.95
CA PHE A 596 -20.33 -1.90 -14.72
C PHE A 596 -21.84 -1.96 -14.96
N HIS A 597 -22.33 -1.32 -16.04
CA HIS A 597 -23.77 -1.30 -16.35
C HIS A 597 -24.31 -2.71 -16.59
N ASN A 598 -23.49 -3.57 -17.22
CA ASN A 598 -23.87 -4.94 -17.55
C ASN A 598 -23.76 -5.87 -16.34
N MET A 599 -22.92 -5.53 -15.37
CA MET A 599 -22.79 -6.26 -14.10
C MET A 599 -24.05 -6.13 -13.24
N ILE A 600 -24.74 -4.99 -13.32
CA ILE A 600 -26.02 -4.77 -12.61
C ILE A 600 -27.11 -5.65 -13.23
N TRP A 601 -27.82 -6.39 -12.37
CA TRP A 601 -28.99 -7.17 -12.74
C TRP A 601 -29.98 -6.32 -13.53
N HIS A 602 -30.47 -6.87 -14.63
CA HIS A 602 -31.19 -6.10 -15.65
C HIS A 602 -32.42 -5.33 -15.12
N GLU A 603 -33.12 -5.87 -14.11
CA GLU A 603 -34.26 -5.20 -13.46
C GLU A 603 -33.86 -4.01 -12.59
N ASP A 604 -32.67 -4.04 -12.00
CA ASP A 604 -32.19 -3.00 -11.08
C ASP A 604 -31.50 -1.85 -11.85
N ARG A 605 -30.98 -2.15 -13.05
CA ARG A 605 -30.11 -1.28 -13.85
C ARG A 605 -30.63 0.14 -14.01
N ALA A 606 -31.87 0.32 -14.44
CA ALA A 606 -32.43 1.67 -14.70
C ALA A 606 -32.52 2.51 -13.42
N LYS A 607 -32.92 1.89 -12.30
CA LYS A 607 -33.04 2.56 -11.01
C LYS A 607 -31.67 2.89 -10.42
N THR A 608 -30.73 1.95 -10.49
CA THR A 608 -29.37 2.11 -9.97
C THR A 608 -28.62 3.20 -10.73
N LEU A 609 -28.68 3.20 -12.07
CA LEU A 609 -28.01 4.22 -12.88
C LEU A 609 -28.60 5.61 -12.66
N ALA A 610 -29.94 5.74 -12.57
CA ALA A 610 -30.58 7.02 -12.25
C ALA A 610 -30.18 7.55 -10.86
N SER A 611 -30.00 6.65 -9.88
CA SER A 611 -29.48 7.00 -8.55
C SER A 611 -28.05 7.52 -8.64
N ILE A 612 -27.19 6.84 -9.39
CA ILE A 612 -25.78 7.23 -9.60
C ILE A 612 -25.71 8.58 -10.34
N ASP A 613 -26.49 8.79 -11.40
CA ASP A 613 -26.53 10.06 -12.13
C ASP A 613 -26.98 11.23 -11.25
N ALA A 614 -27.97 11.00 -10.37
CA ALA A 614 -28.42 11.99 -9.39
C ALA A 614 -27.33 12.29 -8.34
N GLN A 615 -26.46 11.32 -8.01
CA GLN A 615 -25.33 11.46 -7.09
C GLN A 615 -24.17 12.26 -7.72
N ILE A 616 -23.88 12.05 -9.01
CA ILE A 616 -22.88 12.81 -9.78
C ILE A 616 -23.16 14.32 -9.69
N ALA A 617 -24.43 14.71 -9.68
CA ALA A 617 -24.86 16.11 -9.63
C ALA A 617 -24.70 16.80 -8.26
N ARG A 618 -24.54 16.07 -7.14
CA ARG A 618 -24.62 16.64 -5.77
C ARG A 618 -23.32 16.62 -4.95
N SER A 619 -22.31 15.82 -5.32
CA SER A 619 -21.00 15.68 -4.66
C SER A 619 -21.01 15.52 -3.11
N SER A 620 -20.90 14.28 -2.60
CA SER A 620 -20.13 14.00 -1.36
C SER A 620 -19.83 12.51 -1.17
N TYR A 621 -20.83 11.62 -1.16
CA TYR A 621 -20.73 10.15 -1.12
C TYR A 621 -22.17 9.62 -1.03
N ASP A 622 -22.45 8.41 -1.51
CA ASP A 622 -23.77 7.80 -1.33
C ASP A 622 -23.70 6.27 -1.45
N ILE A 623 -24.75 5.59 -0.96
CA ILE A 623 -24.85 4.13 -0.96
C ILE A 623 -25.88 3.69 -2.01
N CYS A 624 -25.46 2.82 -2.93
CA CYS A 624 -26.32 2.19 -3.91
C CYS A 624 -26.54 0.71 -3.56
N GLU A 625 -27.77 0.24 -3.69
CA GLU A 625 -28.12 -1.18 -3.54
C GLU A 625 -28.58 -1.73 -4.90
N TYR A 626 -27.96 -2.82 -5.35
CA TYR A 626 -28.34 -3.53 -6.57
C TYR A 626 -27.96 -5.01 -6.51
N ARG A 627 -28.50 -5.82 -7.42
CA ARG A 627 -28.18 -7.26 -7.53
C ARG A 627 -27.13 -7.51 -8.62
N ILE A 628 -26.28 -8.51 -8.41
CA ILE A 628 -25.35 -9.08 -9.41
C ILE A 628 -25.55 -10.59 -9.48
N GLU A 629 -25.39 -11.18 -10.66
CA GLU A 629 -25.44 -12.63 -10.87
C GLU A 629 -24.04 -13.27 -10.73
N LYS A 630 -23.90 -14.16 -9.75
CA LYS A 630 -22.70 -14.98 -9.51
C LYS A 630 -22.53 -16.04 -10.61
N LYS A 631 -21.34 -16.66 -10.70
CA LYS A 631 -21.05 -17.69 -11.71
C LYS A 631 -21.96 -18.93 -11.58
N ASP A 632 -22.39 -19.24 -10.38
CA ASP A 632 -23.32 -20.35 -10.08
C ASP A 632 -24.78 -20.03 -10.42
N GLY A 633 -25.08 -18.83 -10.95
CA GLY A 633 -26.42 -18.38 -11.31
C GLY A 633 -27.22 -17.78 -10.16
N THR A 634 -26.66 -17.71 -8.94
CA THR A 634 -27.32 -17.06 -7.80
C THR A 634 -27.21 -15.53 -7.88
N LEU A 635 -28.21 -14.83 -7.35
CA LEU A 635 -28.19 -13.38 -7.25
C LEU A 635 -27.66 -12.95 -5.88
N CYS A 636 -26.62 -12.12 -5.86
CA CYS A 636 -26.13 -11.49 -4.64
C CYS A 636 -26.54 -10.03 -4.58
N ARG A 637 -26.83 -9.53 -3.38
CA ARG A 637 -27.07 -8.10 -3.15
C ARG A 637 -25.77 -7.41 -2.83
N VAL A 638 -25.53 -6.32 -3.56
CA VAL A 638 -24.36 -5.47 -3.45
C VAL A 638 -24.76 -4.16 -2.82
N TYR A 639 -24.09 -3.83 -1.72
CA TYR A 639 -24.09 -2.51 -1.11
C TYR A 639 -22.81 -1.80 -1.54
N ASP A 640 -23.00 -0.84 -2.43
CA ASP A 640 -21.94 -0.07 -3.08
C ASP A 640 -21.84 1.27 -2.38
N THR A 641 -20.67 1.56 -1.79
CA THR A 641 -20.34 2.93 -1.39
C THR A 641 -19.39 3.51 -2.43
N GLY A 642 -19.93 4.41 -3.25
CA GLY A 642 -19.23 5.01 -4.37
C GLY A 642 -18.72 6.41 -4.05
N TYR A 643 -17.45 6.68 -4.35
CA TYR A 643 -16.94 8.05 -4.42
C TYR A 643 -16.55 8.41 -5.85
N PHE A 644 -17.09 9.53 -6.31
CA PHE A 644 -16.80 10.09 -7.62
C PHE A 644 -15.51 10.92 -7.58
N ARG A 645 -14.53 10.54 -8.40
CA ARG A 645 -13.26 11.26 -8.55
C ARG A 645 -13.03 11.65 -10.00
N LYS A 646 -12.95 12.97 -10.24
CA LYS A 646 -12.40 13.51 -11.49
C LYS A 646 -10.88 13.37 -11.46
N THR A 647 -10.33 12.70 -12.47
CA THR A 647 -8.87 12.66 -12.67
C THR A 647 -8.40 13.81 -13.55
N ALA A 648 -7.10 14.14 -13.45
CA ALA A 648 -6.47 15.20 -14.23
C ALA A 648 -6.61 15.01 -15.76
N ARG A 649 -6.85 13.78 -16.25
CA ARG A 649 -7.07 13.44 -17.67
C ARG A 649 -8.55 13.42 -18.10
N GLY A 650 -9.45 14.03 -17.33
CA GLY A 650 -10.88 14.04 -17.64
C GLY A 650 -11.59 12.69 -17.48
N GLY A 651 -10.87 11.65 -17.05
CA GLY A 651 -11.47 10.38 -16.66
C GLY A 651 -12.25 10.57 -15.37
N GLU A 652 -13.56 10.36 -15.45
CA GLU A 652 -14.47 10.32 -14.32
C GLU A 652 -14.50 8.89 -13.82
N TYR A 653 -14.06 8.66 -12.58
CA TYR A 653 -14.05 7.31 -12.01
C TYR A 653 -14.89 7.25 -10.76
N TYR A 654 -15.71 6.21 -10.68
CA TYR A 654 -16.32 5.77 -9.43
C TYR A 654 -15.40 4.73 -8.80
N VAL A 655 -14.93 4.99 -7.58
CA VAL A 655 -14.28 3.98 -6.75
C VAL A 655 -15.36 3.45 -5.82
N VAL A 656 -15.65 2.16 -5.95
CA VAL A 656 -16.68 1.48 -5.20
C VAL A 656 -16.03 0.49 -4.25
N ILE A 657 -16.38 0.60 -2.97
CA ILE A 657 -16.13 -0.43 -1.97
C ILE A 657 -17.44 -1.19 -1.79
N VAL A 658 -17.41 -2.49 -2.07
CA VAL A 658 -18.58 -3.36 -2.05
C VAL A 658 -18.60 -4.21 -0.78
N GLU A 659 -19.70 -4.15 -0.05
CA GLU A 659 -20.10 -5.20 0.89
C GLU A 659 -21.14 -6.10 0.21
N ILE A 660 -20.82 -7.38 -0.02
CA ILE A 660 -21.78 -8.36 -0.53
C ILE A 660 -22.40 -9.08 0.67
N ARG A 661 -23.72 -8.99 0.83
CA ARG A 661 -24.44 -9.73 1.87
C ARG A 661 -25.19 -10.89 1.25
N ASP A 662 -24.78 -12.12 1.55
CA ASP A 662 -25.57 -13.31 1.26
C ASP A 662 -26.69 -13.41 2.32
N LYS A 663 -27.88 -12.88 2.00
CA LYS A 663 -29.09 -13.29 2.72
C LYS A 663 -29.57 -14.60 2.10
N LYS A 664 -29.58 -15.69 2.88
CA LYS A 664 -30.45 -16.83 2.60
C LYS A 664 -31.89 -16.30 2.49
N MET A 665 -32.51 -16.51 1.32
CA MET A 665 -33.97 -16.37 1.17
C MET A 665 -34.69 -17.45 1.97
#